data_AF-A0A2V2RST7-F1
#
_entry.id   AF-A0A2V2RST7-F1
#
_cell.length_a   1.000
_cell.length_b   1.000
_cell.length_c   1.000
_cell.angle_alpha   90.00
_cell.angle_beta   90.00
_cell.angle_gamma   90.00
#
_symmetry.space_group_name_H-M   'P 1'
#
loop_
_entity.id
_entity.type
_entity.pdbx_description
1 polymer ?
#
loop_
_entity_poly.entity_id
_entity_poly.type
_entity_poly.pdbx_seq_one_letter_code
_entity_poly.pdbx_strand_id
1 'polypeptide(L)'
;MSAKRLLSGIPWRPYAVAVLCAFAVSLVYWQVRTDWREWKQLTHGHILLANARSGILTWKQPIVPAQFAQASCGACHRENLPETPRLNHGRQLLVKFNCVGCHQLQDIDRPEMLGPDLTNIGTKVSREWIYKWLRDPRTLTDGDGAVTVNGVDLEPRMPKFDLSDIELRALSAYLSTQHTKRLEPSRISVALAKSGDAADQGKTRYDQMFCGTCHAIAVERGGETKLIGGDIGPELTKVGSKVKPEWLVAWLQDPQGYLEHTRMPRYQWSDRDLYQVTQYILGRLTDPDLLKTVPQLGAPTDAEVQLGKRLFVEKGCAECHVIQGVKPKVEFGPNLSALAMAAGPYTIEVNSPRKLPVGFHFVKADVERLDIRELIVPRSMVAYLQAKITNPVSVTPETHMPAFHLTQPDLDDVTTALLSMSGPPISNPSQNPIIVERHHSEFHPDGEAGQLYQRYRCYVCHTFKGYGGTLAPDLSYEGSRSRRQWLIEFLKNPQTLRPTLTVRMPVFSMSEKDATTLADYLSANLRKPDVNPASVDDASFTPQMADRGKHLFEDKYQCQSCHTIGSSGGYVGPSLNNVGNWMTPAWMEAWLHNPQALVPGTIEPRHSFSDDEVRDITAYLLTLKQAPAMKTAASVLTGGQK
;
A
#
# COMPACT_ATOMS: atom_id res chain seq x y z
N MET A 1 -50.30 33.25 -92.58
CA MET A 1 -51.61 32.81 -92.07
C MET A 1 -51.33 31.84 -90.92
N SER A 2 -51.47 32.22 -89.65
CA SER A 2 -52.74 32.34 -88.88
C SER A 2 -53.42 30.97 -88.72
N ALA A 3 -54.02 30.53 -87.61
CA ALA A 3 -54.03 30.87 -86.18
C ALA A 3 -54.93 29.80 -85.51
N LYS A 4 -54.78 29.63 -84.19
CA LYS A 4 -55.84 29.34 -83.20
C LYS A 4 -56.61 27.99 -83.20
N ARG A 5 -56.49 27.37 -82.01
CA ARG A 5 -57.54 26.80 -81.12
C ARG A 5 -58.23 25.49 -81.52
N LEU A 6 -58.10 24.47 -80.67
CA LEU A 6 -59.09 24.21 -79.61
C LEU A 6 -58.56 23.24 -78.54
N LEU A 7 -58.76 23.65 -77.28
CA LEU A 7 -58.58 22.90 -76.05
C LEU A 7 -59.88 22.16 -75.72
N SER A 8 -59.76 20.88 -75.41
CA SER A 8 -60.64 20.10 -74.51
C SER A 8 -59.93 18.76 -74.34
N GLY A 9 -59.53 18.26 -73.17
CA GLY A 9 -60.11 18.36 -71.85
C GLY A 9 -59.91 16.97 -71.27
N ILE A 10 -58.80 16.73 -70.56
CA ILE A 10 -58.58 15.50 -69.81
C ILE A 10 -58.13 15.87 -68.40
N PRO A 11 -58.83 15.40 -67.36
CA PRO A 11 -59.08 16.17 -66.14
C PRO A 11 -58.01 15.98 -65.06
N TRP A 12 -56.76 15.66 -65.39
CA TRP A 12 -55.76 15.25 -64.39
C TRP A 12 -54.89 16.39 -63.86
N ARG A 13 -54.84 17.53 -64.55
CA ARG A 13 -54.08 18.71 -64.10
C ARG A 13 -54.54 19.26 -62.75
N PRO A 14 -55.85 19.40 -62.43
CA PRO A 14 -56.25 19.80 -61.09
C PRO A 14 -55.89 18.75 -60.02
N TYR A 15 -55.91 17.45 -60.35
CA TYR A 15 -55.50 16.40 -59.41
C TYR A 15 -53.98 16.34 -59.20
N ALA A 16 -53.17 16.53 -60.24
CA ALA A 16 -51.72 16.58 -60.11
C ALA A 16 -51.27 17.81 -59.31
N VAL A 17 -51.91 18.96 -59.52
CA VAL A 17 -51.68 20.16 -58.71
C VAL A 17 -52.19 19.96 -57.28
N ALA A 18 -53.35 19.30 -57.07
CA ALA A 18 -53.84 19.01 -55.73
C ALA A 18 -52.93 18.03 -54.96
N VAL A 19 -52.37 17.02 -55.63
CA VAL A 19 -51.44 16.05 -55.02
C VAL A 19 -50.09 16.70 -54.73
N LEU A 20 -49.56 17.54 -55.63
CA LEU A 20 -48.33 18.31 -55.39
C LEU A 20 -48.52 19.35 -54.29
N CYS A 21 -49.67 20.02 -54.24
CA CYS A 21 -50.02 20.92 -53.14
C CYS A 21 -50.19 20.15 -51.83
N ALA A 22 -50.80 18.96 -51.82
CA ALA A 22 -50.91 18.13 -50.63
C ALA A 22 -49.56 17.58 -50.14
N PHE A 23 -48.64 17.27 -51.06
CA PHE A 23 -47.27 16.89 -50.73
C PHE A 23 -46.47 18.09 -50.19
N ALA A 24 -46.57 19.25 -50.83
CA ALA A 24 -45.91 20.47 -50.36
C ALA A 24 -46.47 20.93 -49.01
N VAL A 25 -47.80 20.85 -48.80
CA VAL A 25 -48.43 21.14 -47.52
C VAL A 25 -48.05 20.11 -46.47
N SER A 26 -47.93 18.82 -46.82
CA SER A 26 -47.43 17.78 -45.91
C SER A 26 -45.96 17.96 -45.56
N LEU A 27 -45.12 18.41 -46.51
CA LEU A 27 -43.69 18.66 -46.29
C LEU A 27 -43.47 19.92 -45.46
N VAL A 28 -44.22 20.99 -45.76
CA VAL A 28 -44.26 22.21 -44.95
C VAL A 28 -44.87 21.93 -43.58
N TYR A 29 -45.91 21.09 -43.46
CA TYR A 29 -46.47 20.69 -42.16
C TYR A 29 -45.50 19.77 -41.40
N TRP A 30 -44.75 18.91 -42.06
CA TRP A 30 -43.72 18.07 -41.43
C TRP A 30 -42.56 18.95 -40.95
N GLN A 31 -42.06 19.85 -41.79
CA GLN A 31 -40.98 20.78 -41.47
C GLN A 31 -41.40 21.81 -40.42
N VAL A 32 -42.63 22.35 -40.50
CA VAL A 32 -43.22 23.18 -39.44
C VAL A 32 -43.47 22.36 -38.17
N ARG A 33 -43.77 21.05 -38.22
CA ARG A 33 -43.99 20.24 -37.01
C ARG A 33 -42.69 19.75 -36.37
N THR A 34 -41.64 19.51 -37.14
CA THR A 34 -40.28 19.26 -36.64
C THR A 34 -39.70 20.55 -36.09
N ASP A 35 -39.79 21.65 -36.84
CA ASP A 35 -39.33 22.96 -36.41
C ASP A 35 -40.17 23.47 -35.26
N TRP A 36 -41.48 23.19 -35.15
CA TRP A 36 -42.33 23.53 -33.99
C TRP A 36 -42.15 22.59 -32.80
N ARG A 37 -41.63 21.37 -32.98
CA ARG A 37 -41.17 20.53 -31.85
C ARG A 37 -39.85 21.08 -31.30
N GLU A 38 -38.94 21.47 -32.17
CA GLU A 38 -37.70 22.16 -31.78
C GLU A 38 -37.98 23.56 -31.24
N TRP A 39 -38.95 24.29 -31.81
CA TRP A 39 -39.37 25.61 -31.34
C TRP A 39 -40.20 25.52 -30.06
N LYS A 40 -41.07 24.53 -29.83
CA LYS A 40 -41.72 24.37 -28.52
C LYS A 40 -40.70 24.02 -27.44
N GLN A 41 -39.64 23.28 -27.79
CA GLN A 41 -38.51 23.04 -26.87
C GLN A 41 -37.69 24.32 -26.62
N LEU A 42 -37.54 25.20 -27.62
CA LEU A 42 -36.80 26.47 -27.49
C LEU A 42 -37.64 27.63 -26.90
N THR A 43 -38.97 27.63 -27.05
CA THR A 43 -39.86 28.75 -26.65
C THR A 43 -40.63 28.52 -25.35
N HIS A 44 -40.65 27.30 -24.80
CA HIS A 44 -41.01 27.10 -23.40
C HIS A 44 -39.79 27.17 -22.45
N GLY A 45 -38.61 27.50 -23.00
CA GLY A 45 -37.46 27.99 -22.25
C GLY A 45 -37.52 29.50 -22.07
N HIS A 46 -38.45 29.99 -21.23
CA HIS A 46 -38.39 31.37 -20.77
C HIS A 46 -37.21 31.55 -19.80
N ILE A 47 -36.07 31.99 -20.34
CA ILE A 47 -35.15 32.86 -19.61
C ILE A 47 -35.83 34.23 -19.53
N LEU A 48 -36.44 34.51 -18.38
CA LEU A 48 -36.71 35.87 -17.93
C LEU A 48 -35.86 36.13 -16.68
N LEU A 49 -34.70 36.73 -16.92
CA LEU A 49 -33.97 37.51 -15.93
C LEU A 49 -34.71 38.84 -15.73
N ALA A 50 -35.56 38.90 -14.71
CA ALA A 50 -35.97 40.16 -14.08
C ALA A 50 -36.53 39.88 -12.68
N ASN A 51 -35.64 39.99 -11.70
CA ASN A 51 -35.84 40.23 -10.27
C ASN A 51 -37.09 39.70 -9.55
N ALA A 52 -36.77 39.04 -8.42
CA ALA A 52 -37.48 39.05 -7.15
C ALA A 52 -38.58 38.00 -6.92
N ARG A 53 -38.15 36.98 -6.17
CA ARG A 53 -38.87 36.23 -5.13
C ARG A 53 -39.76 35.05 -5.58
N SER A 54 -39.56 33.97 -4.80
CA SER A 54 -40.38 32.78 -4.61
C SER A 54 -40.62 31.88 -5.82
N GLY A 55 -39.70 30.91 -5.97
CA GLY A 55 -39.91 29.72 -6.79
C GLY A 55 -38.82 28.66 -6.56
N ILE A 56 -38.29 28.58 -5.33
CA ILE A 56 -37.31 27.57 -4.95
C ILE A 56 -38.07 26.23 -4.87
N LEU A 57 -37.83 25.32 -5.81
CA LEU A 57 -38.03 23.89 -5.56
C LEU A 57 -36.94 23.49 -4.56
N THR A 58 -37.21 23.71 -3.28
CA THR A 58 -36.33 23.41 -2.16
C THR A 58 -36.19 21.90 -2.01
N TRP A 59 -35.11 21.32 -2.52
CA TRP A 59 -34.62 20.04 -2.02
C TRP A 59 -33.93 20.31 -0.68
N LYS A 60 -34.61 19.94 0.42
CA LYS A 60 -34.16 20.18 1.80
C LYS A 60 -33.19 19.09 2.29
N GLN A 61 -32.09 18.82 1.61
CA GLN A 61 -30.97 18.09 2.23
C GLN A 61 -29.62 18.57 1.63
N PRO A 62 -29.11 19.75 2.03
CA PRO A 62 -27.69 20.12 1.82
C PRO A 62 -26.74 19.28 2.71
N ILE A 63 -27.21 18.14 3.21
CA ILE A 63 -26.59 17.33 4.22
C ILE A 63 -26.01 16.13 3.50
N VAL A 64 -24.69 15.99 3.62
CA VAL A 64 -23.98 14.77 3.26
C VAL A 64 -24.72 13.58 3.88
N PRO A 65 -25.12 12.55 3.11
CA PRO A 65 -25.85 11.41 3.66
C PRO A 65 -25.14 10.86 4.90
N ALA A 66 -25.90 10.40 5.91
CA ALA A 66 -25.35 10.03 7.21
C ALA A 66 -24.14 9.07 7.13
N GLN A 67 -24.11 8.18 6.15
CA GLN A 67 -23.00 7.26 5.89
C GLN A 67 -21.67 7.96 5.53
N PHE A 68 -21.73 9.18 5.00
CA PHE A 68 -20.57 10.01 4.60
C PHE A 68 -20.34 11.18 5.58
N ALA A 69 -21.04 11.24 6.71
CA ALA A 69 -21.02 12.40 7.63
C ALA A 69 -19.61 12.80 8.11
N GLN A 70 -18.67 11.86 8.17
CA GLN A 70 -17.26 12.12 8.53
C GLN A 70 -16.55 13.05 7.53
N ALA A 71 -17.06 13.20 6.29
CA ALA A 71 -16.52 14.15 5.31
C ALA A 71 -16.54 15.59 5.83
N SER A 72 -17.57 15.97 6.61
CA SER A 72 -17.69 17.30 7.21
C SER A 72 -16.58 17.57 8.23
N CYS A 73 -16.10 16.55 8.94
CA CYS A 73 -14.96 16.68 9.85
C CYS A 73 -13.69 17.03 9.07
N GLY A 74 -13.49 16.36 7.94
CA GLY A 74 -12.33 16.53 7.07
C GLY A 74 -12.27 17.86 6.33
N ALA A 75 -13.38 18.60 6.26
CA ALA A 75 -13.40 19.94 5.69
C ALA A 75 -12.57 20.94 6.51
N CYS A 76 -12.39 20.68 7.82
CA CYS A 76 -11.61 21.51 8.74
C CYS A 76 -10.39 20.77 9.33
N HIS A 77 -10.56 19.51 9.74
CA HIS A 77 -9.49 18.71 10.36
C HIS A 77 -8.66 17.99 9.31
N ARG A 78 -7.36 18.29 9.29
CA ARG A 78 -6.43 17.80 8.26
C ARG A 78 -5.67 16.56 8.74
N GLU A 79 -5.43 16.49 10.04
CA GLU A 79 -4.86 15.36 10.75
C GLU A 79 -5.82 14.16 10.86
N ASN A 80 -5.27 12.99 11.19
CA ASN A 80 -6.08 11.82 11.52
C ASN A 80 -6.79 12.03 12.86
N LEU A 81 -8.12 11.91 12.86
CA LEU A 81 -8.93 11.94 14.09
C LEU A 81 -9.38 10.52 14.46
N PRO A 82 -9.07 10.00 15.66
CA PRO A 82 -9.48 8.65 16.07
C PRO A 82 -10.98 8.36 15.89
N GLU A 83 -11.83 9.39 16.04
CA GLU A 83 -13.28 9.32 15.95
C GLU A 83 -13.82 9.30 14.51
N THR A 84 -12.96 9.50 13.50
CA THR A 84 -13.34 9.47 12.08
C THR A 84 -12.64 8.36 11.29
N PRO A 85 -12.89 7.08 11.64
CA PRO A 85 -12.18 5.96 11.02
C PRO A 85 -12.39 5.86 9.50
N ARG A 86 -13.58 6.20 8.98
CA ARG A 86 -13.88 6.14 7.53
C ARG A 86 -13.17 7.24 6.76
N LEU A 87 -13.12 8.46 7.29
CA LEU A 87 -12.37 9.56 6.69
C LEU A 87 -10.87 9.25 6.67
N ASN A 88 -10.32 8.79 7.79
CA ASN A 88 -8.90 8.45 7.90
C ASN A 88 -8.55 7.33 6.92
N HIS A 89 -9.37 6.28 6.87
CA HIS A 89 -9.18 5.18 5.95
C HIS A 89 -9.30 5.65 4.49
N GLY A 90 -10.31 6.44 4.15
CA GLY A 90 -10.47 7.02 2.81
C GLY A 90 -9.25 7.84 2.35
N ARG A 91 -8.68 8.67 3.23
CA ARG A 91 -7.42 9.40 2.97
C ARG A 91 -6.25 8.45 2.72
N GLN A 92 -6.13 7.38 3.50
CA GLN A 92 -5.13 6.34 3.28
C GLN A 92 -5.34 5.63 1.94
N LEU A 93 -6.58 5.35 1.55
CA LEU A 93 -6.91 4.70 0.28
C LEU A 93 -6.58 5.60 -0.93
N LEU A 94 -6.82 6.93 -0.83
CA LEU A 94 -6.42 7.89 -1.88
C LEU A 94 -4.91 7.85 -2.14
N VAL A 95 -4.09 7.63 -1.10
CA VAL A 95 -2.63 7.45 -1.22
C VAL A 95 -2.31 6.03 -1.71
N LYS A 96 -2.91 5.00 -1.12
CA LYS A 96 -2.70 3.57 -1.46
C LYS A 96 -2.96 3.28 -2.94
N PHE A 97 -4.02 3.86 -3.50
CA PHE A 97 -4.40 3.75 -4.91
C PHE A 97 -3.84 4.87 -5.80
N ASN A 98 -2.95 5.72 -5.25
CA ASN A 98 -2.24 6.73 -6.04
C ASN A 98 -3.20 7.70 -6.76
N CYS A 99 -4.29 8.12 -6.13
CA CYS A 99 -5.17 9.12 -6.75
C CYS A 99 -4.40 10.44 -6.96
N VAL A 100 -3.48 10.76 -6.04
CA VAL A 100 -2.59 11.95 -6.05
C VAL A 100 -1.55 12.01 -7.17
N GLY A 101 -1.31 10.92 -7.90
CA GLY A 101 -0.35 10.96 -9.02
C GLY A 101 -0.92 11.67 -10.23
N CYS A 102 -2.22 11.49 -10.46
CA CYS A 102 -2.93 12.14 -11.55
C CYS A 102 -3.70 13.38 -11.07
N HIS A 103 -4.33 13.31 -9.90
CA HIS A 103 -5.17 14.39 -9.37
C HIS A 103 -4.44 15.24 -8.35
N GLN A 104 -4.65 16.56 -8.40
CA GLN A 104 -4.30 17.42 -7.28
C GLN A 104 -5.35 17.26 -6.16
N LEU A 105 -4.92 16.79 -4.99
CA LEU A 105 -5.77 16.64 -3.80
C LEU A 105 -5.32 17.64 -2.72
N GLN A 106 -6.25 18.00 -1.83
CA GLN A 106 -5.96 18.90 -0.73
C GLN A 106 -5.23 18.15 0.39
N ASP A 107 -4.14 18.73 0.90
CA ASP A 107 -3.38 18.26 2.08
C ASP A 107 -2.93 16.78 1.98
N ILE A 108 -2.78 16.26 0.75
CA ILE A 108 -2.20 14.95 0.47
C ILE A 108 -1.08 15.18 -0.53
N ASP A 109 0.15 15.18 -0.05
CA ASP A 109 1.33 15.27 -0.91
C ASP A 109 1.43 14.04 -1.81
N ARG A 110 1.86 14.25 -3.05
CA ARG A 110 2.21 13.18 -3.97
C ARG A 110 3.48 12.51 -3.43
N PRO A 111 3.46 11.21 -3.08
CA PRO A 111 4.68 10.50 -2.72
C PRO A 111 5.66 10.51 -3.89
N GLU A 112 6.96 10.63 -3.61
CA GLU A 112 8.01 10.75 -4.64
C GLU A 112 8.03 9.58 -5.64
N MET A 113 7.62 8.38 -5.22
CA MET A 113 7.60 7.18 -6.06
C MET A 113 6.46 6.25 -5.63
N LEU A 114 5.55 5.95 -6.55
CA LEU A 114 4.36 5.14 -6.26
C LEU A 114 4.28 3.86 -7.11
N GLY A 115 4.66 3.93 -8.38
CA GLY A 115 4.96 2.79 -9.22
C GLY A 115 6.45 2.40 -9.11
N PRO A 116 6.80 1.13 -9.33
CA PRO A 116 8.20 0.72 -9.39
C PRO A 116 8.93 1.46 -10.51
N ASP A 117 10.20 1.77 -10.28
CA ASP A 117 11.13 2.23 -11.31
C ASP A 117 11.27 1.15 -12.40
N LEU A 118 10.98 1.55 -13.65
CA LEU A 118 11.00 0.68 -14.83
C LEU A 118 12.24 0.92 -15.71
N THR A 119 13.17 1.77 -15.29
CA THR A 119 14.40 2.12 -16.02
C THR A 119 15.23 0.90 -16.44
N ASN A 120 15.14 -0.20 -15.68
CA ASN A 120 15.86 -1.45 -15.93
C ASN A 120 14.93 -2.67 -16.09
N ILE A 121 13.63 -2.48 -16.37
CA ILE A 121 12.66 -3.58 -16.38
C ILE A 121 13.00 -4.66 -17.42
N GLY A 122 13.60 -4.26 -18.55
CA GLY A 122 14.02 -5.17 -19.62
C GLY A 122 15.11 -6.17 -19.21
N THR A 123 15.88 -5.87 -18.16
CA THR A 123 16.83 -6.85 -17.59
C THR A 123 16.15 -7.87 -16.68
N LYS A 124 14.98 -7.54 -16.12
CA LYS A 124 14.30 -8.32 -15.08
C LYS A 124 13.34 -9.37 -15.64
N VAL A 125 12.51 -8.98 -16.58
CA VAL A 125 11.41 -9.81 -17.11
C VAL A 125 11.47 -9.92 -18.64
N SER A 126 10.74 -10.88 -19.21
CA SER A 126 10.62 -11.03 -20.66
C SER A 126 9.60 -10.05 -21.27
N ARG A 127 9.65 -9.86 -22.59
CA ARG A 127 8.67 -9.04 -23.34
C ARG A 127 7.26 -9.65 -23.21
N GLU A 128 7.18 -10.97 -23.26
CA GLU A 128 5.96 -11.76 -23.12
C GLU A 128 5.32 -11.55 -21.75
N TRP A 129 6.14 -11.53 -20.68
CA TRP A 129 5.65 -11.22 -19.35
C TRP A 129 5.11 -9.79 -19.26
N ILE A 130 5.81 -8.80 -19.83
CA ILE A 130 5.34 -7.40 -19.83
C ILE A 130 4.00 -7.30 -20.58
N TYR A 131 3.89 -7.92 -21.75
CA TYR A 131 2.64 -7.96 -22.51
C TYR A 131 1.50 -8.56 -21.69
N LYS A 132 1.72 -9.72 -21.06
CA LYS A 132 0.70 -10.37 -20.21
C LYS A 132 0.29 -9.47 -19.05
N TRP A 133 1.28 -8.91 -18.35
CA TRP A 133 1.05 -8.05 -17.19
C TRP A 133 0.27 -6.78 -17.55
N LEU A 134 0.56 -6.14 -18.69
CA LEU A 134 -0.19 -4.96 -19.14
C LEU A 134 -1.63 -5.30 -19.54
N ARG A 135 -1.84 -6.48 -20.15
CA ARG A 135 -3.17 -6.95 -20.54
C ARG A 135 -4.05 -7.26 -19.32
N ASP A 136 -3.45 -7.83 -18.29
CA ASP A 136 -4.14 -8.21 -17.05
C ASP A 136 -3.20 -8.05 -15.84
N PRO A 137 -3.12 -6.84 -15.25
CA PRO A 137 -2.24 -6.53 -14.12
C PRO A 137 -2.86 -7.07 -12.83
N ARG A 138 -2.93 -8.38 -12.72
CA ARG A 138 -3.33 -9.10 -11.51
C ARG A 138 -2.25 -10.12 -11.24
N THR A 139 -1.71 -10.08 -10.02
CA THR A 139 -0.84 -11.15 -9.55
C THR A 139 -1.68 -12.43 -9.54
N LEU A 140 -1.43 -13.28 -10.55
CA LEU A 140 -1.84 -14.68 -10.65
C LEU A 140 -3.33 -14.89 -10.90
N THR A 141 -3.78 -14.50 -12.09
CA THR A 141 -5.00 -15.07 -12.68
C THR A 141 -4.73 -16.51 -13.13
N ASP A 142 -5.72 -17.37 -12.95
CA ASP A 142 -5.77 -18.69 -13.60
C ASP A 142 -6.01 -18.53 -15.12
N GLY A 143 -6.04 -19.65 -15.86
CA GLY A 143 -6.23 -19.65 -17.32
C GLY A 143 -7.52 -18.96 -17.79
N ASP A 144 -8.49 -18.74 -16.90
CA ASP A 144 -9.84 -18.25 -17.20
C ASP A 144 -10.03 -16.76 -16.82
N GLY A 145 -9.00 -16.11 -16.27
CA GLY A 145 -9.03 -14.66 -15.98
C GLY A 145 -9.75 -14.28 -14.69
N ALA A 146 -9.99 -15.24 -13.77
CA ALA A 146 -10.48 -14.96 -12.43
C ALA A 146 -9.37 -14.40 -11.52
N VAL A 147 -9.72 -13.50 -10.59
CA VAL A 147 -8.79 -12.78 -9.68
C VAL A 147 -8.38 -13.63 -8.50
N THR A 148 -7.97 -14.86 -8.74
CA THR A 148 -7.66 -15.79 -7.66
C THR A 148 -6.33 -16.48 -7.92
N VAL A 149 -5.34 -16.17 -7.08
CA VAL A 149 -4.11 -16.97 -6.99
C VAL A 149 -4.46 -18.26 -6.29
N ASN A 150 -4.77 -19.30 -7.04
CA ASN A 150 -5.21 -20.57 -6.46
C ASN A 150 -6.39 -20.37 -5.46
N GLY A 151 -7.21 -19.32 -5.55
CA GLY A 151 -8.31 -19.06 -4.61
C GLY A 151 -8.09 -17.94 -3.57
N VAL A 152 -6.99 -17.17 -3.64
CA VAL A 152 -6.79 -15.98 -2.79
C VAL A 152 -6.90 -14.68 -3.59
N ASP A 153 -7.80 -13.78 -3.16
CA ASP A 153 -7.94 -12.43 -3.68
C ASP A 153 -6.74 -11.56 -3.27
N LEU A 154 -6.09 -10.94 -4.24
CA LEU A 154 -5.06 -9.93 -4.03
C LEU A 154 -5.52 -8.61 -4.65
N GLU A 155 -5.40 -7.49 -3.94
CA GLU A 155 -5.70 -6.16 -4.46
C GLU A 155 -4.49 -5.60 -5.24
N PRO A 156 -4.49 -5.57 -6.58
CA PRO A 156 -3.38 -5.02 -7.34
C PRO A 156 -3.30 -3.51 -7.16
N ARG A 157 -2.08 -2.99 -6.92
CA ARG A 157 -1.82 -1.54 -6.89
C ARG A 157 -1.83 -0.91 -8.28
N MET A 158 -1.49 -1.68 -9.32
CA MET A 158 -1.55 -1.21 -10.71
C MET A 158 -2.97 -1.42 -11.24
N PRO A 159 -3.65 -0.37 -11.71
CA PRO A 159 -5.01 -0.51 -12.18
C PRO A 159 -5.04 -1.11 -13.59
N LYS A 160 -6.19 -1.65 -13.99
CA LYS A 160 -6.39 -2.22 -15.33
C LYS A 160 -6.63 -1.10 -16.33
N PHE A 161 -5.76 -1.00 -17.33
CA PHE A 161 -5.92 -0.09 -18.47
C PHE A 161 -6.60 -0.83 -19.62
N ASP A 162 -7.51 -0.15 -20.31
CA ASP A 162 -8.14 -0.67 -21.54
C ASP A 162 -7.18 -0.43 -22.72
N LEU A 163 -6.32 -1.41 -22.99
CA LEU A 163 -5.27 -1.37 -24.01
C LEU A 163 -5.59 -2.34 -25.14
N SER A 164 -5.53 -1.86 -26.38
CA SER A 164 -5.60 -2.69 -27.58
C SER A 164 -4.35 -3.56 -27.76
N ASP A 165 -4.44 -4.61 -28.60
CA ASP A 165 -3.28 -5.48 -28.88
C ASP A 165 -2.07 -4.70 -29.45
N ILE A 166 -2.33 -3.70 -30.30
CA ILE A 166 -1.28 -2.84 -30.87
C ILE A 166 -0.57 -2.05 -29.76
N GLU A 167 -1.33 -1.49 -28.83
CA GLU A 167 -0.78 -0.74 -27.69
C GLU A 167 0.01 -1.67 -26.75
N LEU A 168 -0.49 -2.88 -26.49
CA LEU A 168 0.20 -3.89 -25.68
C LEU A 168 1.53 -4.32 -26.32
N ARG A 169 1.56 -4.56 -27.63
CA ARG A 169 2.79 -4.90 -28.38
C ARG A 169 3.81 -3.78 -28.35
N ALA A 170 3.36 -2.54 -28.52
CA ALA A 170 4.19 -1.35 -28.53
C ALA A 170 4.76 -1.04 -27.13
N LEU A 171 3.93 -1.03 -26.09
CA LEU A 171 4.36 -0.81 -24.71
C LEU A 171 5.31 -1.92 -24.24
N SER A 172 5.01 -3.19 -24.52
CA SER A 172 5.91 -4.30 -24.17
C SER A 172 7.23 -4.25 -24.93
N ALA A 173 7.24 -3.86 -26.21
CA ALA A 173 8.45 -3.60 -26.98
C ALA A 173 9.30 -2.53 -26.29
N TYR A 174 8.74 -1.34 -26.08
CA TYR A 174 9.44 -0.22 -25.45
C TYR A 174 10.02 -0.60 -24.08
N LEU A 175 9.21 -1.18 -23.19
CA LEU A 175 9.64 -1.57 -21.84
C LEU A 175 10.71 -2.68 -21.86
N SER A 176 10.61 -3.64 -22.77
CA SER A 176 11.63 -4.71 -22.90
C SER A 176 13.01 -4.19 -23.31
N THR A 177 13.07 -3.00 -23.92
CA THR A 177 14.32 -2.34 -24.28
C THR A 177 14.88 -1.44 -23.18
N GLN A 178 14.25 -1.33 -22.01
CA GLN A 178 14.77 -0.52 -20.89
C GLN A 178 15.79 -1.30 -20.06
N HIS A 179 17.08 -0.98 -20.22
CA HIS A 179 18.20 -1.64 -19.55
C HIS A 179 19.42 -0.71 -19.44
N THR A 180 19.24 0.47 -18.83
CA THR A 180 20.30 1.48 -18.72
C THR A 180 21.49 0.98 -17.89
N LYS A 181 21.24 0.13 -16.89
CA LYS A 181 22.25 -0.56 -16.10
C LYS A 181 22.43 -1.99 -16.62
N ARG A 182 23.65 -2.33 -17.01
CA ARG A 182 24.03 -3.70 -17.33
C ARG A 182 24.03 -4.54 -16.04
N LEU A 183 23.49 -5.76 -16.10
CA LEU A 183 23.65 -6.75 -15.04
C LEU A 183 25.08 -7.31 -15.11
N GLU A 184 25.80 -7.24 -14.00
CA GLU A 184 27.12 -7.86 -13.88
C GLU A 184 26.97 -9.39 -13.82
N PRO A 185 27.74 -10.18 -14.60
CA PRO A 185 27.67 -11.63 -14.55
C PRO A 185 28.05 -12.15 -13.15
N SER A 186 27.15 -12.87 -12.50
CA SER A 186 27.47 -13.51 -11.22
C SER A 186 28.38 -14.72 -11.44
N ARG A 187 29.44 -14.83 -10.64
CA ARG A 187 30.43 -15.91 -10.70
C ARG A 187 29.98 -17.13 -9.89
N ILE A 188 28.79 -17.68 -10.15
CA ILE A 188 28.39 -18.95 -9.52
C ILE A 188 29.22 -20.08 -10.15
N SER A 189 29.89 -20.89 -9.31
CA SER A 189 30.72 -21.98 -9.83
C SER A 189 29.90 -23.04 -10.55
N VAL A 190 30.37 -23.49 -11.71
CA VAL A 190 29.75 -24.56 -12.51
C VAL A 190 29.67 -25.89 -11.75
N ALA A 191 30.52 -26.09 -10.74
CA ALA A 191 30.50 -27.27 -9.88
C ALA A 191 29.28 -27.32 -8.95
N LEU A 192 28.80 -26.17 -8.46
CA LEU A 192 27.56 -26.06 -7.69
C LEU A 192 26.32 -26.38 -8.54
N ALA A 193 26.37 -26.08 -9.84
CA ALA A 193 25.27 -26.25 -10.79
C ALA A 193 24.82 -27.71 -11.02
N LYS A 194 25.60 -28.71 -10.56
CA LYS A 194 25.37 -30.14 -10.84
C LYS A 194 24.69 -30.92 -9.71
N SER A 195 24.37 -30.33 -8.56
CA SER A 195 23.70 -31.08 -7.48
C SER A 195 22.19 -31.18 -7.72
N GLY A 196 21.68 -32.42 -7.85
CA GLY A 196 20.28 -32.69 -8.19
C GLY A 196 19.25 -32.35 -7.11
N ASP A 197 19.69 -31.98 -5.91
CA ASP A 197 18.86 -31.63 -4.75
C ASP A 197 18.87 -30.12 -4.41
N ALA A 198 19.46 -29.29 -5.28
CA ALA A 198 19.68 -27.86 -5.01
C ALA A 198 18.38 -27.09 -4.71
N ALA A 199 17.27 -27.43 -5.36
CA ALA A 199 15.99 -26.79 -5.13
C ALA A 199 15.36 -27.15 -3.77
N ASP A 200 15.54 -28.38 -3.30
CA ASP A 200 15.03 -28.80 -1.98
C ASP A 200 15.89 -28.20 -0.86
N GLN A 201 17.22 -28.22 -1.01
CA GLN A 201 18.12 -27.50 -0.10
C GLN A 201 17.84 -25.99 -0.12
N GLY A 202 17.53 -25.43 -1.29
CA GLY A 202 17.13 -24.04 -1.47
C GLY A 202 15.85 -23.68 -0.72
N LYS A 203 14.84 -24.57 -0.71
CA LYS A 203 13.63 -24.37 0.10
C LYS A 203 13.98 -24.30 1.59
N THR A 204 14.80 -25.23 2.07
CA THR A 204 15.24 -25.21 3.48
C THR A 204 15.95 -23.91 3.82
N ARG A 205 16.83 -23.41 2.93
CA ARG A 205 17.50 -22.12 3.13
C ARG A 205 16.54 -20.93 3.09
N TYR A 206 15.59 -20.91 2.16
CA TYR A 206 14.53 -19.90 2.09
C TYR A 206 13.74 -19.81 3.41
N ASP A 207 13.39 -20.96 3.98
CA ASP A 207 12.68 -21.04 5.26
C ASP A 207 13.55 -20.60 6.44
N GLN A 208 14.83 -21.03 6.48
CA GLN A 208 15.79 -20.67 7.55
C GLN A 208 16.16 -19.19 7.55
N MET A 209 16.15 -18.54 6.39
CA MET A 209 16.37 -17.09 6.28
C MET A 209 15.10 -16.27 6.54
N PHE A 210 13.98 -16.95 6.79
CA PHE A 210 12.67 -16.37 7.04
C PHE A 210 12.20 -15.43 5.92
N CYS A 211 12.48 -15.77 4.66
CA CYS A 211 12.02 -15.01 3.49
C CYS A 211 10.50 -14.79 3.53
N GLY A 212 9.76 -15.80 4.03
CA GLY A 212 8.31 -15.74 4.27
C GLY A 212 7.84 -14.59 5.17
N THR A 213 8.70 -14.04 6.03
CA THR A 213 8.34 -12.89 6.88
C THR A 213 8.06 -11.64 6.06
N CYS A 214 8.78 -11.47 4.94
CA CYS A 214 8.59 -10.33 4.04
C CYS A 214 7.77 -10.71 2.81
N HIS A 215 7.93 -11.93 2.32
CA HIS A 215 7.39 -12.39 1.04
C HIS A 215 6.31 -13.44 1.25
N ALA A 216 5.09 -13.10 0.89
CA ALA A 216 3.99 -14.05 0.83
C ALA A 216 4.18 -15.09 -0.28
N ILE A 217 3.74 -16.33 -0.01
CA ILE A 217 3.59 -17.43 -0.97
C ILE A 217 2.26 -18.14 -0.75
N ALA A 218 1.62 -18.57 -1.83
CA ALA A 218 0.41 -19.38 -1.80
C ALA A 218 0.80 -20.83 -1.53
N VAL A 219 0.12 -21.46 -0.57
CA VAL A 219 0.33 -22.86 -0.22
C VAL A 219 -1.01 -23.57 -0.07
N GLU A 220 -1.04 -24.84 -0.48
CA GLU A 220 -2.16 -25.73 -0.23
C GLU A 220 -2.12 -26.22 1.23
N ARG A 221 -3.20 -26.00 1.97
CA ARG A 221 -3.35 -26.52 3.34
C ARG A 221 -4.77 -26.97 3.59
N GLY A 222 -4.95 -28.29 3.69
CA GLY A 222 -6.27 -28.89 3.98
C GLY A 222 -7.26 -28.80 2.83
N GLY A 223 -6.78 -28.77 1.58
CA GLY A 223 -7.63 -28.62 0.39
C GLY A 223 -8.02 -27.17 0.07
N GLU A 224 -7.55 -26.21 0.86
CA GLU A 224 -7.69 -24.78 0.60
C GLU A 224 -6.32 -24.17 0.34
N THR A 225 -6.23 -23.32 -0.69
CA THR A 225 -5.03 -22.50 -0.90
C THR A 225 -5.09 -21.27 -0.01
N LYS A 226 -4.01 -21.03 0.73
CA LYS A 226 -3.86 -19.84 1.58
C LYS A 226 -2.57 -19.14 1.27
N LEU A 227 -2.62 -17.81 1.27
CA LEU A 227 -1.42 -17.00 1.20
C LEU A 227 -0.79 -16.94 2.60
N ILE A 228 0.46 -17.37 2.71
CA ILE A 228 1.22 -17.36 3.96
C ILE A 228 2.46 -16.51 3.76
N GLY A 229 2.66 -15.58 4.69
CA GLY A 229 3.84 -14.72 4.76
C GLY A 229 3.47 -13.26 4.98
N GLY A 230 4.45 -12.37 4.88
CA GLY A 230 4.25 -10.93 5.02
C GLY A 230 3.98 -10.21 3.69
N ASP A 231 3.61 -8.94 3.81
CA ASP A 231 3.25 -8.02 2.73
C ASP A 231 4.28 -6.88 2.53
N ILE A 232 5.44 -6.97 3.20
CA ILE A 232 6.55 -6.02 3.04
C ILE A 232 7.12 -6.09 1.62
N GLY A 233 7.38 -7.33 1.17
CA GLY A 233 7.91 -7.65 -0.15
C GLY A 233 6.80 -8.12 -1.09
N PRO A 234 7.06 -8.15 -2.41
CA PRO A 234 6.12 -8.71 -3.36
C PRO A 234 5.91 -10.20 -3.10
N GLU A 235 4.69 -10.64 -3.39
CA GLU A 235 4.29 -12.04 -3.42
C GLU A 235 5.14 -12.85 -4.44
N LEU A 236 5.58 -14.07 -4.07
CA LEU A 236 6.58 -14.84 -4.83
C LEU A 236 6.09 -16.14 -5.48
N THR A 237 4.86 -16.60 -5.30
CA THR A 237 4.32 -17.93 -5.70
C THR A 237 4.73 -18.36 -7.11
N LYS A 238 4.69 -17.45 -8.09
CA LYS A 238 5.03 -17.75 -9.48
C LYS A 238 6.20 -16.92 -10.00
N VAL A 239 7.03 -16.37 -9.12
CA VAL A 239 8.09 -15.42 -9.52
C VAL A 239 9.11 -16.04 -10.48
N GLY A 240 9.37 -17.35 -10.38
CA GLY A 240 10.28 -18.09 -11.26
C GLY A 240 9.82 -18.10 -12.72
N SER A 241 8.52 -18.00 -12.99
CA SER A 241 7.98 -17.86 -14.36
C SER A 241 7.99 -16.42 -14.89
N LYS A 242 8.33 -15.43 -14.04
CA LYS A 242 8.29 -13.99 -14.39
C LYS A 242 9.68 -13.43 -14.68
N VAL A 243 10.65 -13.80 -13.85
CA VAL A 243 11.97 -13.16 -13.83
C VAL A 243 13.02 -13.96 -14.60
N LYS A 244 13.99 -13.26 -15.19
CA LYS A 244 15.16 -13.88 -15.82
C LYS A 244 16.09 -14.46 -14.76
N PRO A 245 16.71 -15.64 -14.96
CA PRO A 245 17.59 -16.27 -13.97
C PRO A 245 18.75 -15.37 -13.52
N GLU A 246 19.45 -14.79 -14.47
CA GLU A 246 20.57 -13.87 -14.25
C GLU A 246 20.18 -12.61 -13.48
N TRP A 247 18.95 -12.11 -13.67
CA TRP A 247 18.43 -11.02 -12.85
C TRP A 247 18.20 -11.45 -11.41
N LEU A 248 17.61 -12.62 -11.19
CA LEU A 248 17.31 -13.08 -9.83
C LEU A 248 18.58 -13.25 -9.01
N VAL A 249 19.64 -13.81 -9.62
CA VAL A 249 20.95 -13.94 -8.96
C VAL A 249 21.51 -12.56 -8.60
N ALA A 250 21.53 -11.63 -9.55
CA ALA A 250 22.02 -10.28 -9.32
C ALA A 250 21.20 -9.53 -8.25
N TRP A 251 19.87 -9.70 -8.26
CA TRP A 251 18.95 -9.11 -7.29
C TRP A 251 19.17 -9.63 -5.88
N LEU A 252 19.30 -10.96 -5.72
CA LEU A 252 19.56 -11.55 -4.40
C LEU A 252 20.93 -11.12 -3.87
N GLN A 253 21.94 -11.02 -4.74
CA GLN A 253 23.29 -10.62 -4.37
C GLN A 253 23.39 -9.15 -3.95
N ASP A 254 22.79 -8.24 -4.72
CA ASP A 254 22.79 -6.80 -4.43
C ASP A 254 21.50 -6.09 -4.90
N PRO A 255 20.42 -6.14 -4.09
CA PRO A 255 19.15 -5.55 -4.48
C PRO A 255 19.24 -4.01 -4.54
N GLN A 256 20.00 -3.36 -3.64
CA GLN A 256 20.21 -1.90 -3.64
C GLN A 256 21.00 -1.44 -4.87
N GLY A 257 21.91 -2.28 -5.38
CA GLY A 257 22.60 -2.04 -6.62
C GLY A 257 21.64 -1.99 -7.82
N TYR A 258 20.52 -2.72 -7.79
CA TYR A 258 19.50 -2.66 -8.84
C TYR A 258 18.46 -1.56 -8.61
N LEU A 259 17.96 -1.42 -7.38
CA LEU A 259 16.97 -0.44 -6.97
C LEU A 259 17.39 0.20 -5.64
N GLU A 260 17.93 1.42 -5.69
CA GLU A 260 18.54 2.10 -4.54
C GLU A 260 17.61 2.19 -3.32
N HIS A 261 16.33 2.50 -3.54
CA HIS A 261 15.32 2.64 -2.49
C HIS A 261 14.61 1.34 -2.11
N THR A 262 15.10 0.18 -2.56
CA THR A 262 14.48 -1.11 -2.24
C THR A 262 14.47 -1.37 -0.72
N ARG A 263 13.35 -1.91 -0.24
CA ARG A 263 13.20 -2.42 1.13
C ARG A 263 13.86 -3.79 1.32
N MET A 264 14.19 -4.50 0.25
CA MET A 264 14.86 -5.80 0.32
C MET A 264 16.28 -5.60 0.88
N PRO A 265 16.64 -6.18 2.03
CA PRO A 265 17.95 -5.99 2.64
C PRO A 265 19.04 -6.77 1.88
N ARG A 266 20.30 -6.35 2.03
CA ARG A 266 21.45 -7.09 1.46
C ARG A 266 21.91 -8.17 2.43
N TYR A 267 21.78 -9.42 2.03
CA TYR A 267 22.24 -10.58 2.80
C TYR A 267 23.72 -10.87 2.50
N GLN A 268 24.46 -11.41 3.46
CA GLN A 268 25.81 -11.91 3.23
C GLN A 268 25.75 -13.37 2.75
N TRP A 269 25.38 -13.55 1.48
CA TRP A 269 25.27 -14.87 0.88
C TRP A 269 26.62 -15.59 0.77
N SER A 270 26.62 -16.90 1.03
CA SER A 270 27.62 -17.79 0.43
C SER A 270 27.20 -18.12 -1.01
N ASP A 271 28.17 -18.40 -1.89
CA ASP A 271 27.87 -18.81 -3.28
C ASP A 271 26.92 -20.01 -3.33
N ARG A 272 27.05 -20.92 -2.35
CA ARG A 272 26.18 -22.09 -2.21
C ARG A 272 24.75 -21.71 -1.87
N ASP A 273 24.55 -20.88 -0.84
CA ASP A 273 23.20 -20.51 -0.40
C ASP A 273 22.49 -19.67 -1.47
N LEU A 274 23.21 -18.73 -2.11
CA LEU A 274 22.70 -17.94 -3.24
C LEU A 274 22.23 -18.84 -4.38
N TYR A 275 23.07 -19.80 -4.78
CA TYR A 275 22.72 -20.75 -5.83
C TYR A 275 21.49 -21.58 -5.47
N GLN A 276 21.46 -22.17 -4.27
CA GLN A 276 20.36 -23.05 -3.83
C GLN A 276 19.02 -22.31 -3.75
N VAL A 277 18.99 -21.14 -3.11
CA VAL A 277 17.76 -20.33 -3.03
C VAL A 277 17.31 -19.90 -4.44
N THR A 278 18.24 -19.56 -5.33
CA THR A 278 17.92 -19.28 -6.74
C THR A 278 17.27 -20.48 -7.41
N GLN A 279 17.80 -21.70 -7.24
CA GLN A 279 17.20 -22.92 -7.82
C GLN A 279 15.81 -23.22 -7.26
N TYR A 280 15.59 -22.98 -5.96
CA TYR A 280 14.26 -23.13 -5.38
C TYR A 280 13.26 -22.15 -6.01
N ILE A 281 13.61 -20.87 -6.09
CA ILE A 281 12.73 -19.84 -6.63
C ILE A 281 12.44 -20.09 -8.12
N LEU A 282 13.46 -20.38 -8.94
CA LEU A 282 13.28 -20.61 -10.37
C LEU A 282 12.66 -21.97 -10.71
N GLY A 283 12.81 -22.97 -9.84
CA GLY A 283 12.36 -24.34 -10.12
C GLY A 283 11.06 -24.75 -9.41
N ARG A 284 10.68 -24.08 -8.32
CA ARG A 284 9.51 -24.46 -7.49
C ARG A 284 8.49 -23.33 -7.32
N LEU A 285 8.85 -22.07 -7.55
CA LEU A 285 7.91 -20.94 -7.53
C LEU A 285 7.52 -20.55 -8.96
N THR A 286 7.00 -21.53 -9.71
CA THR A 286 6.71 -21.42 -11.13
C THR A 286 5.29 -21.84 -11.45
N ASP A 287 4.80 -21.31 -12.55
CA ASP A 287 3.60 -21.76 -13.25
C ASP A 287 3.92 -21.90 -14.75
N PRO A 288 3.90 -23.12 -15.30
CA PRO A 288 4.20 -23.37 -16.71
C PRO A 288 3.09 -22.88 -17.65
N ASP A 289 1.88 -22.65 -17.14
CA ASP A 289 0.73 -22.20 -17.93
C ASP A 289 0.66 -20.67 -18.02
N LEU A 290 1.43 -19.97 -17.17
CA LEU A 290 1.37 -18.52 -17.01
C LEU A 290 1.51 -17.77 -18.34
N LEU A 291 2.39 -18.20 -19.25
CA LEU A 291 2.64 -17.50 -20.52
C LEU A 291 2.02 -18.20 -21.75
N LYS A 292 1.29 -19.31 -21.59
CA LYS A 292 0.79 -20.12 -22.72
C LYS A 292 -0.15 -19.37 -23.66
N THR A 293 -0.90 -18.40 -23.14
CA THR A 293 -1.88 -17.60 -23.90
C THR A 293 -1.28 -16.34 -24.55
N VAL A 294 0.01 -16.07 -24.32
CA VAL A 294 0.68 -14.89 -24.88
C VAL A 294 1.04 -15.16 -26.35
N PRO A 295 0.70 -14.25 -27.28
CA PRO A 295 1.09 -14.42 -28.68
C PRO A 295 2.62 -14.37 -28.83
N GLN A 296 3.15 -15.02 -29.87
CA GLN A 296 4.57 -14.87 -30.21
C GLN A 296 4.83 -13.42 -30.66
N LEU A 297 5.65 -12.70 -29.88
CA LEU A 297 5.91 -11.28 -30.09
C LEU A 297 7.15 -11.00 -30.96
N GLY A 298 8.14 -11.91 -30.94
CA GLY A 298 9.43 -11.70 -31.61
C GLY A 298 10.25 -10.55 -31.00
N ALA A 299 11.34 -10.17 -31.68
CA ALA A 299 12.18 -9.04 -31.26
C ALA A 299 11.42 -7.70 -31.41
N PRO A 300 11.62 -6.73 -30.49
CA PRO A 300 11.06 -5.39 -30.61
C PRO A 300 11.48 -4.72 -31.93
N THR A 301 10.52 -4.21 -32.70
CA THR A 301 10.82 -3.36 -33.87
C THR A 301 10.94 -1.89 -33.46
N ASP A 302 11.69 -1.09 -34.23
CA ASP A 302 11.83 0.34 -33.95
C ASP A 302 10.47 1.07 -33.93
N ALA A 303 9.55 0.69 -34.83
CA ALA A 303 8.21 1.28 -34.89
C ALA A 303 7.41 1.01 -33.60
N GLU A 304 7.44 -0.22 -33.08
CA GLU A 304 6.79 -0.58 -31.83
C GLU A 304 7.41 0.16 -30.64
N VAL A 305 8.74 0.25 -30.58
CA VAL A 305 9.45 0.96 -29.49
C VAL A 305 9.09 2.45 -29.49
N GLN A 306 9.07 3.10 -30.65
CA GLN A 306 8.69 4.52 -30.74
C GLN A 306 7.22 4.76 -30.39
N LEU A 307 6.32 3.88 -30.83
CA LEU A 307 4.91 3.95 -30.45
C LEU A 307 4.73 3.72 -28.95
N GLY A 308 5.39 2.71 -28.38
CA GLY A 308 5.33 2.39 -26.95
C GLY A 308 5.82 3.52 -26.08
N LYS A 309 6.90 4.21 -26.48
CA LYS A 309 7.39 5.39 -25.78
C LYS A 309 6.35 6.51 -25.72
N ARG A 310 5.65 6.79 -26.83
CA ARG A 310 4.57 7.79 -26.86
C ARG A 310 3.40 7.37 -25.97
N LEU A 311 2.94 6.13 -26.13
CA LEU A 311 1.83 5.58 -25.35
C LEU A 311 2.11 5.59 -23.84
N PHE A 312 3.35 5.36 -23.41
CA PHE A 312 3.72 5.39 -21.99
C PHE A 312 3.44 6.74 -21.33
N VAL A 313 3.60 7.84 -22.07
CA VAL A 313 3.28 9.20 -21.59
C VAL A 313 1.80 9.50 -21.79
N GLU A 314 1.24 9.19 -22.96
CA GLU A 314 -0.16 9.50 -23.30
C GLU A 314 -1.17 8.75 -22.41
N LYS A 315 -0.85 7.52 -22.00
CA LYS A 315 -1.68 6.71 -21.08
C LYS A 315 -1.42 7.02 -19.60
N GLY A 316 -0.54 7.97 -19.29
CA GLY A 316 -0.25 8.37 -17.90
C GLY A 316 0.61 7.40 -17.11
N CYS A 317 1.27 6.41 -17.75
CA CYS A 317 2.12 5.47 -17.04
C CYS A 317 3.28 6.18 -16.32
N ALA A 318 3.78 7.27 -16.92
CA ALA A 318 4.80 8.14 -16.34
C ALA A 318 4.36 8.87 -15.05
N GLU A 319 3.05 8.92 -14.73
CA GLU A 319 2.57 9.53 -13.49
C GLU A 319 2.82 8.65 -12.26
N CYS A 320 2.94 7.35 -12.46
CA CYS A 320 3.25 6.39 -11.40
C CYS A 320 4.66 5.85 -11.51
N HIS A 321 5.14 5.59 -12.74
CA HIS A 321 6.40 4.90 -12.99
C HIS A 321 7.51 5.84 -13.45
N VAL A 322 8.70 5.63 -12.87
CA VAL A 322 9.93 6.28 -13.32
C VAL A 322 10.56 5.49 -14.47
N ILE A 323 10.95 6.19 -15.53
CA ILE A 323 11.88 5.69 -16.55
C ILE A 323 12.88 6.81 -16.85
N GLN A 324 14.17 6.50 -16.81
CA GLN A 324 15.22 7.46 -17.13
C GLN A 324 14.97 8.14 -18.49
N GLY A 325 14.94 9.49 -18.48
CA GLY A 325 14.73 10.29 -19.68
C GLY A 325 13.26 10.46 -20.11
N VAL A 326 12.30 9.96 -19.34
CA VAL A 326 10.87 10.23 -19.51
C VAL A 326 10.40 11.16 -18.39
N LYS A 327 9.70 12.23 -18.75
CA LYS A 327 9.10 13.15 -17.77
C LYS A 327 7.58 12.94 -17.72
N PRO A 328 6.96 12.92 -16.52
CA PRO A 328 5.50 12.93 -16.38
C PRO A 328 4.91 14.21 -16.99
N LYS A 329 3.62 14.15 -17.29
CA LYS A 329 2.85 15.31 -17.76
C LYS A 329 2.37 16.10 -16.54
N VAL A 330 2.62 17.41 -16.56
CA VAL A 330 2.07 18.31 -15.54
C VAL A 330 0.55 18.32 -15.66
N GLU A 331 -0.16 18.19 -14.53
CA GLU A 331 -1.63 18.22 -14.45
C GLU A 331 -2.33 17.15 -15.32
N PHE A 332 -1.93 15.88 -15.17
CA PHE A 332 -2.52 14.78 -15.92
C PHE A 332 -4.03 14.60 -15.67
N GLY A 333 -4.48 14.70 -14.42
CA GLY A 333 -5.87 14.63 -14.00
C GLY A 333 -6.41 15.96 -13.47
N PRO A 334 -7.74 16.12 -13.39
CA PRO A 334 -8.35 17.34 -12.85
C PRO A 334 -7.99 17.57 -11.39
N ASN A 335 -7.90 18.84 -10.99
CA ASN A 335 -7.74 19.25 -9.61
C ASN A 335 -9.03 18.98 -8.81
N LEU A 336 -8.93 18.13 -7.78
CA LEU A 336 -10.03 17.76 -6.90
C LEU A 336 -9.90 18.37 -5.50
N SER A 337 -8.89 19.21 -5.25
CA SER A 337 -8.62 19.79 -3.93
C SER A 337 -9.78 20.59 -3.35
N ALA A 338 -10.65 21.16 -4.19
CA ALA A 338 -11.83 21.90 -3.77
C ALA A 338 -13.14 21.28 -4.28
N LEU A 339 -13.16 19.97 -4.53
CA LEU A 339 -14.31 19.24 -5.10
C LEU A 339 -15.61 19.48 -4.31
N ALA A 340 -15.53 19.60 -2.99
CA ALA A 340 -16.67 19.82 -2.11
C ALA A 340 -17.17 21.28 -2.09
N MET A 341 -16.32 22.27 -2.46
CA MET A 341 -16.57 23.71 -2.31
C MET A 341 -16.98 24.47 -3.58
N ALA A 342 -17.44 23.77 -4.62
CA ALA A 342 -18.15 24.45 -5.71
C ALA A 342 -19.49 25.13 -5.27
N ALA A 343 -19.86 25.04 -3.98
CA ALA A 343 -20.83 25.91 -3.32
C ALA A 343 -20.09 26.71 -2.23
N GLY A 344 -20.07 28.04 -2.35
CA GLY A 344 -19.32 28.93 -1.45
C GLY A 344 -19.78 28.88 0.02
N PRO A 345 -19.01 29.46 0.96
CA PRO A 345 -19.35 29.48 2.38
C PRO A 345 -20.68 30.20 2.62
N TYR A 346 -21.66 29.51 3.21
CA TYR A 346 -22.82 30.18 3.81
C TYR A 346 -22.40 30.68 5.19
N THR A 347 -22.19 31.99 5.28
CA THR A 347 -21.92 32.65 6.56
C THR A 347 -23.28 32.90 7.22
N ILE A 348 -23.56 32.26 8.35
CA ILE A 348 -24.74 32.58 9.15
C ILE A 348 -24.29 33.57 10.22
N GLU A 349 -24.78 34.81 10.13
CA GLU A 349 -24.62 35.76 11.23
C GLU A 349 -25.50 35.32 12.40
N VAL A 350 -24.87 34.70 13.40
CA VAL A 350 -25.54 34.43 14.67
C VAL A 350 -25.59 35.75 15.43
N ASN A 351 -26.80 36.24 15.72
CA ASN A 351 -27.02 37.42 16.56
C ASN A 351 -26.57 37.12 18.00
N SER A 352 -25.26 37.24 18.21
CA SER A 352 -24.56 37.17 19.49
C SER A 352 -23.92 38.54 19.75
N PRO A 353 -23.77 38.98 21.01
CA PRO A 353 -23.09 40.23 21.36
C PRO A 353 -21.68 40.37 20.76
N ARG A 354 -21.07 39.25 20.38
CA ARG A 354 -19.72 39.20 19.79
C ARG A 354 -19.68 39.12 18.25
N LYS A 355 -20.84 39.09 17.55
CA LYS A 355 -20.92 38.93 16.08
C LYS A 355 -19.88 37.94 15.54
N LEU A 356 -19.86 36.73 16.09
CA LEU A 356 -18.95 35.68 15.62
C LEU A 356 -19.49 35.12 14.30
N PRO A 357 -18.79 35.27 13.17
CA PRO A 357 -19.17 34.57 11.96
C PRO A 357 -18.94 33.07 12.18
N VAL A 358 -20.00 32.27 12.11
CA VAL A 358 -19.89 30.81 12.05
C VAL A 358 -20.03 30.42 10.59
N GLY A 359 -18.91 30.04 9.97
CA GLY A 359 -18.92 29.47 8.63
C GLY A 359 -19.47 28.04 8.71
N PHE A 360 -20.59 27.78 8.04
CA PHE A 360 -21.06 26.41 7.82
C PHE A 360 -20.64 25.98 6.42
N HIS A 361 -19.83 24.92 6.34
CA HIS A 361 -19.47 24.29 5.07
C HIS A 361 -20.52 23.22 4.75
N PHE A 362 -21.25 23.42 3.66
CA PHE A 362 -22.13 22.40 3.10
C PHE A 362 -21.46 21.81 1.86
N VAL A 363 -21.37 20.48 1.80
CA VAL A 363 -20.83 19.76 0.64
C VAL A 363 -21.90 19.73 -0.45
N LYS A 364 -21.52 19.98 -1.71
CA LYS A 364 -22.43 19.87 -2.87
C LYS A 364 -22.96 18.43 -3.00
N ALA A 365 -24.23 18.22 -2.64
CA ALA A 365 -24.91 16.93 -2.85
C ALA A 365 -25.45 16.78 -4.29
N ASP A 366 -25.78 17.90 -4.94
CA ASP A 366 -26.49 17.92 -6.23
C ASP A 366 -25.68 18.62 -7.34
N VAL A 367 -25.61 17.98 -8.51
CA VAL A 367 -25.04 18.58 -9.71
C VAL A 367 -26.18 19.17 -10.54
N GLU A 368 -26.35 20.50 -10.49
CA GLU A 368 -27.48 21.21 -11.13
C GLU A 368 -27.52 21.08 -12.66
N ARG A 369 -26.42 20.67 -13.30
CA ARG A 369 -26.39 20.32 -14.73
C ARG A 369 -25.15 19.51 -15.05
N LEU A 370 -25.32 18.24 -15.35
CA LEU A 370 -24.33 17.44 -16.08
C LEU A 370 -25.01 17.10 -17.41
N ASP A 371 -24.66 17.84 -18.47
CA ASP A 371 -24.99 17.43 -19.85
C ASP A 371 -24.12 16.23 -20.22
N ILE A 372 -24.35 15.11 -19.54
CA ILE A 372 -23.90 13.80 -19.97
C ILE A 372 -25.04 13.27 -20.85
N ARG A 373 -24.79 13.12 -22.15
CA ARG A 373 -25.76 12.55 -23.08
C ARG A 373 -26.31 11.24 -22.52
N GLU A 374 -27.62 11.19 -22.30
CA GLU A 374 -28.45 10.01 -21.96
C GLU A 374 -27.79 8.94 -21.08
N LEU A 375 -27.42 9.26 -19.83
CA LEU A 375 -26.81 8.27 -18.92
C LEU A 375 -27.62 7.91 -17.67
N ILE A 376 -27.50 6.62 -17.30
CA ILE A 376 -28.28 5.80 -16.35
C ILE A 376 -27.81 5.98 -14.88
N VAL A 377 -26.99 6.98 -14.56
CA VAL A 377 -26.45 7.19 -13.21
C VAL A 377 -27.37 8.13 -12.40
N PRO A 378 -27.75 7.79 -11.15
CA PRO A 378 -28.51 8.68 -10.27
C PRO A 378 -27.85 10.06 -10.13
N ARG A 379 -28.66 11.14 -10.11
CA ARG A 379 -28.16 12.53 -10.07
C ARG A 379 -27.67 12.94 -8.68
N SER A 380 -26.56 12.38 -8.20
CA SER A 380 -25.89 12.82 -6.96
C SER A 380 -24.37 12.84 -7.12
N MET A 381 -23.69 13.67 -6.32
CA MET A 381 -22.22 13.70 -6.30
C MET A 381 -21.62 12.34 -5.93
N VAL A 382 -22.24 11.64 -4.97
CA VAL A 382 -21.84 10.30 -4.56
C VAL A 382 -21.87 9.33 -5.74
N ALA A 383 -23.00 9.25 -6.45
CA ALA A 383 -23.15 8.33 -7.57
C ALA A 383 -22.18 8.67 -8.72
N TYR A 384 -21.94 9.97 -8.97
CA TYR A 384 -20.95 10.43 -9.93
C TYR A 384 -19.53 9.98 -9.55
N LEU A 385 -19.09 10.21 -8.31
CA LEU A 385 -17.75 9.83 -7.85
C LEU A 385 -17.56 8.32 -7.88
N GLN A 386 -18.55 7.57 -7.38
CA GLN A 386 -18.49 6.11 -7.38
C GLN A 386 -18.47 5.53 -8.80
N ALA A 387 -19.26 6.08 -9.72
CA ALA A 387 -19.22 5.69 -11.14
C ALA A 387 -17.89 6.06 -11.80
N LYS A 388 -17.32 7.23 -11.50
CA LYS A 388 -15.98 7.62 -11.99
C LYS A 388 -14.87 6.70 -11.51
N ILE A 389 -14.93 6.25 -10.26
CA ILE A 389 -13.92 5.34 -9.69
C ILE A 389 -14.04 3.93 -10.27
N THR A 390 -15.27 3.41 -10.37
CA THR A 390 -15.53 2.00 -10.73
C THR A 390 -15.65 1.76 -12.24
N ASN A 391 -16.22 2.70 -12.99
CA ASN A 391 -16.41 2.61 -14.43
C ASN A 391 -16.36 4.02 -15.08
N PRO A 392 -15.17 4.63 -15.18
CA PRO A 392 -15.04 5.99 -15.68
C PRO A 392 -15.53 6.17 -17.12
N VAL A 393 -15.45 5.12 -17.95
CA VAL A 393 -15.91 5.11 -19.36
C VAL A 393 -17.42 5.28 -19.44
N SER A 394 -18.16 4.77 -18.45
CA SER A 394 -19.60 5.01 -18.37
C SER A 394 -19.92 6.50 -18.21
N VAL A 395 -19.04 7.30 -17.62
CA VAL A 395 -19.28 8.73 -17.41
C VAL A 395 -18.63 9.58 -18.51
N THR A 396 -17.46 9.18 -19.00
CA THR A 396 -16.73 9.87 -20.09
C THR A 396 -16.01 8.83 -20.95
N PRO A 397 -16.46 8.57 -22.21
CA PRO A 397 -15.88 7.55 -23.06
C PRO A 397 -14.38 7.72 -23.33
N GLU A 398 -13.89 8.96 -23.46
CA GLU A 398 -12.50 9.30 -23.76
C GLU A 398 -11.61 9.43 -22.51
N THR A 399 -12.07 8.93 -21.37
CA THR A 399 -11.35 9.04 -20.10
C THR A 399 -10.01 8.29 -20.11
N HIS A 400 -8.97 8.92 -19.54
CA HIS A 400 -7.72 8.25 -19.19
C HIS A 400 -7.69 7.73 -17.75
N MET A 401 -8.73 8.03 -16.95
CA MET A 401 -8.88 7.50 -15.61
C MET A 401 -9.08 5.99 -15.69
N PRO A 402 -8.29 5.17 -14.97
CA PRO A 402 -8.45 3.74 -14.98
C PRO A 402 -9.59 3.30 -14.05
N ALA A 403 -10.10 2.09 -14.25
CA ALA A 403 -11.16 1.52 -13.42
C ALA A 403 -10.57 0.86 -12.17
N PHE A 404 -11.04 1.28 -10.99
CA PHE A 404 -10.67 0.69 -9.70
C PHE A 404 -11.77 -0.25 -9.21
N HIS A 405 -11.35 -1.42 -8.74
CA HIS A 405 -12.26 -2.41 -8.16
C HIS A 405 -12.11 -2.34 -6.63
N LEU A 406 -12.93 -1.50 -6.01
CA LEU A 406 -12.95 -1.32 -4.56
C LEU A 406 -14.10 -2.11 -3.95
N THR A 407 -13.92 -2.61 -2.73
CA THR A 407 -15.06 -3.09 -1.95
C THR A 407 -16.02 -1.91 -1.69
N GLN A 408 -17.31 -2.19 -1.47
CA GLN A 408 -18.26 -1.10 -1.20
C GLN A 408 -17.85 -0.24 0.02
N PRO A 409 -17.36 -0.80 1.15
CA PRO A 409 -16.81 -0.01 2.25
C PRO A 409 -15.64 0.91 1.84
N ASP A 410 -14.67 0.39 1.08
CA ASP A 410 -13.53 1.19 0.62
C ASP A 410 -13.96 2.31 -0.34
N LEU A 411 -14.91 2.00 -1.22
CA LEU A 411 -15.49 2.97 -2.14
C LEU A 411 -16.21 4.08 -1.39
N ASP A 412 -16.93 3.75 -0.32
CA ASP A 412 -17.61 4.72 0.54
C ASP A 412 -16.60 5.57 1.32
N ASP A 413 -15.51 4.99 1.81
CA ASP A 413 -14.46 5.70 2.54
C ASP A 413 -13.68 6.65 1.62
N VAL A 414 -13.30 6.21 0.41
CA VAL A 414 -12.71 7.08 -0.62
C VAL A 414 -13.66 8.22 -0.99
N THR A 415 -14.96 7.91 -1.16
CA THR A 415 -15.99 8.93 -1.43
C THR A 415 -16.08 9.93 -0.28
N THR A 416 -16.04 9.46 0.98
CA THR A 416 -16.01 10.32 2.18
C THR A 416 -14.83 11.28 2.15
N ALA A 417 -13.63 10.77 1.83
CA ALA A 417 -12.43 11.60 1.75
C ALA A 417 -12.51 12.62 0.60
N LEU A 418 -12.99 12.24 -0.58
CA LEU A 418 -13.19 13.16 -1.71
C LEU A 418 -14.23 14.24 -1.40
N LEU A 419 -15.33 13.89 -0.72
CA LEU A 419 -16.34 14.85 -0.25
C LEU A 419 -15.83 15.78 0.85
N SER A 420 -14.68 15.49 1.47
CA SER A 420 -14.03 16.38 2.46
C SER A 420 -13.14 17.46 1.84
N MET A 421 -12.86 17.38 0.53
CA MET A 421 -11.93 18.27 -0.18
C MET A 421 -12.52 19.68 -0.34
N SER A 422 -12.16 20.58 0.57
CA SER A 422 -12.69 21.95 0.68
C SER A 422 -11.80 23.03 0.04
N GLY A 423 -10.60 22.69 -0.41
CA GLY A 423 -9.61 23.60 -0.96
C GLY A 423 -8.68 24.19 0.11
N PRO A 424 -7.82 25.16 -0.24
CA PRO A 424 -6.97 25.83 0.74
C PRO A 424 -7.82 26.44 1.88
N PRO A 425 -7.27 26.49 3.10
CA PRO A 425 -8.02 27.02 4.23
C PRO A 425 -8.42 28.46 3.94
N ILE A 426 -9.66 28.85 4.28
CA ILE A 426 -10.06 30.26 4.29
C ILE A 426 -9.10 30.93 5.27
N SER A 427 -8.13 31.68 4.76
CA SER A 427 -7.16 32.38 5.59
C SER A 427 -7.94 33.46 6.35
N ASN A 428 -8.30 33.19 7.60
CA ASN A 428 -8.74 34.25 8.49
C ASN A 428 -7.47 34.95 9.00
N PRO A 429 -7.17 36.20 8.61
CA PRO A 429 -5.88 36.83 8.90
C PRO A 429 -5.55 36.94 10.39
N SER A 430 -6.55 36.77 11.27
CA SER A 430 -6.42 36.92 12.72
C SER A 430 -6.15 35.62 13.50
N GLN A 431 -6.06 34.47 12.84
CA GLN A 431 -5.64 33.23 13.49
C GLN A 431 -4.70 32.49 12.55
N ASN A 432 -3.39 32.72 12.72
CA ASN A 432 -2.41 31.72 12.29
C ASN A 432 -2.72 30.46 13.11
N PRO A 433 -3.25 29.37 12.52
CA PRO A 433 -3.19 28.12 13.24
C PRO A 433 -1.69 27.82 13.32
N ILE A 434 -1.18 27.72 14.55
CA ILE A 434 0.13 27.13 14.82
C ILE A 434 -0.03 25.65 14.45
N ILE A 435 -0.03 25.35 13.15
CA ILE A 435 0.17 24.00 12.65
C ILE A 435 1.68 23.82 12.77
N VAL A 436 2.11 23.28 13.91
CA VAL A 436 3.42 22.67 13.98
C VAL A 436 3.33 21.45 13.09
N GLU A 437 3.77 21.59 11.84
CA GLU A 437 4.12 20.47 10.99
C GLU A 437 5.17 19.66 11.77
N ARG A 438 4.74 18.57 12.41
CA ARG A 438 5.68 17.57 12.90
C ARG A 438 6.20 16.87 11.67
N HIS A 439 7.26 17.41 11.07
CA HIS A 439 8.14 16.57 10.29
C HIS A 439 8.59 15.45 11.22
N HIS A 440 8.14 14.22 10.95
CA HIS A 440 8.75 13.04 11.56
C HIS A 440 10.20 13.05 11.08
N SER A 441 11.11 13.57 11.90
CA SER A 441 12.53 13.60 11.57
C SER A 441 12.99 12.16 11.37
N GLU A 442 13.44 11.84 10.16
CA GLU A 442 13.91 10.51 9.86
C GLU A 442 15.08 10.13 10.78
N PHE A 443 15.01 8.96 11.40
CA PHE A 443 16.09 8.47 12.26
C PHE A 443 17.19 7.86 11.38
N HIS A 444 18.34 8.52 11.30
CA HIS A 444 19.51 8.04 10.57
C HIS A 444 20.72 8.03 11.51
N PRO A 445 21.19 6.85 11.96
CA PRO A 445 22.46 6.76 12.66
C PRO A 445 23.62 7.25 11.79
N ASP A 446 24.61 7.87 12.40
CA ASP A 446 25.84 8.27 11.70
C ASP A 446 26.87 7.12 11.63
N GLY A 447 27.90 7.31 10.82
CA GLY A 447 29.08 6.43 10.76
C GLY A 447 28.80 5.01 10.24
N GLU A 448 29.63 4.05 10.68
CA GLU A 448 29.54 2.65 10.23
C GLU A 448 28.20 2.00 10.65
N ALA A 449 27.69 2.32 11.84
CA ALA A 449 26.38 1.85 12.30
C ALA A 449 25.25 2.35 11.39
N GLY A 450 25.31 3.58 10.90
CA GLY A 450 24.39 4.12 9.89
C GLY A 450 24.39 3.35 8.59
N GLN A 451 25.59 3.00 8.10
CA GLN A 451 25.73 2.20 6.87
C GLN A 451 25.12 0.80 7.04
N LEU A 452 25.31 0.17 8.20
CA LEU A 452 24.74 -1.15 8.50
C LEU A 452 23.23 -1.09 8.73
N TYR A 453 22.74 -0.07 9.43
CA TYR A 453 21.32 0.22 9.61
C TYR A 453 20.60 0.34 8.27
N GLN A 454 21.22 1.02 7.29
CA GLN A 454 20.72 1.14 5.93
C GLN A 454 20.86 -0.16 5.13
N ARG A 455 22.01 -0.84 5.20
CA ARG A 455 22.26 -2.11 4.47
C ARG A 455 21.24 -3.19 4.84
N TYR A 456 20.94 -3.33 6.12
CA TYR A 456 20.01 -4.32 6.65
C TYR A 456 18.58 -3.79 6.78
N ARG A 457 18.34 -2.52 6.42
CA ARG A 457 17.02 -1.88 6.41
C ARG A 457 16.26 -2.08 7.72
N CYS A 458 16.93 -1.87 8.86
CA CYS A 458 16.36 -2.15 10.19
C CYS A 458 15.00 -1.44 10.39
N TYR A 459 14.87 -0.23 9.86
CA TYR A 459 13.67 0.60 9.93
C TYR A 459 12.47 0.10 9.14
N VAL A 460 12.63 -0.87 8.23
CA VAL A 460 11.49 -1.46 7.53
C VAL A 460 10.61 -2.23 8.52
N CYS A 461 11.23 -2.85 9.53
CA CYS A 461 10.54 -3.65 10.53
C CYS A 461 10.44 -2.96 11.89
N HIS A 462 11.50 -2.27 12.33
CA HIS A 462 11.62 -1.72 13.68
C HIS A 462 11.41 -0.21 13.71
N THR A 463 10.81 0.27 14.81
CA THR A 463 10.77 1.68 15.15
C THR A 463 12.04 2.12 15.89
N PHE A 464 12.52 3.33 15.58
CA PHE A 464 13.63 4.01 16.21
C PHE A 464 13.26 5.48 16.40
N LYS A 465 13.12 5.92 17.66
CA LYS A 465 12.75 7.29 18.05
C LYS A 465 11.54 7.84 17.27
N GLY A 466 10.54 6.99 17.03
CA GLY A 466 9.32 7.35 16.28
C GLY A 466 9.42 7.24 14.75
N TYR A 467 10.55 6.78 14.20
CA TYR A 467 10.74 6.52 12.77
C TYR A 467 10.91 5.03 12.48
N GLY A 468 10.29 4.53 11.42
CA GLY A 468 10.39 3.13 10.98
C GLY A 468 9.07 2.38 11.02
N GLY A 469 9.15 1.06 10.87
CA GLY A 469 8.00 0.16 10.81
C GLY A 469 7.56 -0.34 12.19
N THR A 470 6.28 -0.68 12.30
CA THR A 470 5.66 -1.18 13.54
C THR A 470 5.50 -2.71 13.54
N LEU A 471 6.10 -3.39 12.57
CA LEU A 471 5.98 -4.85 12.42
C LEU A 471 6.77 -5.59 13.51
N ALA A 472 7.90 -5.03 13.92
CA ALA A 472 8.78 -5.55 14.95
C ALA A 472 8.84 -4.57 16.16
N PRO A 473 9.40 -4.99 17.30
CA PRO A 473 9.44 -4.15 18.50
C PRO A 473 10.16 -2.82 18.28
N ASP A 474 9.70 -1.78 18.98
CA ASP A 474 10.40 -0.50 19.08
C ASP A 474 11.76 -0.69 19.77
N LEU A 475 12.84 -0.31 19.09
CA LEU A 475 14.22 -0.43 19.55
C LEU A 475 14.78 0.87 20.13
N SER A 476 13.96 1.92 20.27
CA SER A 476 14.36 3.24 20.79
C SER A 476 15.10 3.19 22.14
N TYR A 477 14.88 2.13 22.91
CA TYR A 477 15.42 1.94 24.26
C TYR A 477 16.20 0.62 24.41
N GLU A 478 16.56 -0.03 23.31
CA GLU A 478 17.16 -1.37 23.33
C GLU A 478 18.48 -1.42 24.11
N GLY A 479 19.25 -0.33 24.11
CA GLY A 479 20.48 -0.22 24.88
C GLY A 479 20.27 -0.16 26.39
N SER A 480 19.09 0.28 26.86
CA SER A 480 18.71 0.14 28.27
C SER A 480 18.18 -1.26 28.58
N ARG A 481 17.47 -1.87 27.63
CA ARG A 481 16.74 -3.13 27.82
C ARG A 481 17.62 -4.37 27.78
N SER A 482 18.54 -4.43 26.81
CA SER A 482 19.19 -5.68 26.42
C SER A 482 20.68 -5.67 26.70
N ARG A 483 21.21 -6.84 27.07
CA ARG A 483 22.63 -7.08 27.31
C ARG A 483 23.37 -7.03 25.98
N ARG A 484 24.45 -6.23 25.92
CA ARG A 484 25.28 -6.04 24.72
C ARG A 484 25.73 -7.37 24.10
N GLN A 485 26.28 -8.30 24.89
CA GLN A 485 26.77 -9.57 24.36
C GLN A 485 25.64 -10.41 23.74
N TRP A 486 24.45 -10.35 24.32
CA TRP A 486 23.29 -11.03 23.75
C TRP A 486 22.87 -10.38 22.42
N LEU A 487 22.89 -9.05 22.31
CA LEU A 487 22.59 -8.37 21.04
C LEU A 487 23.51 -8.83 19.91
N ILE A 488 24.81 -9.00 20.17
CA ILE A 488 25.78 -9.50 19.18
C ILE A 488 25.38 -10.90 18.68
N GLU A 489 25.14 -11.83 19.60
CA GLU A 489 24.77 -13.21 19.23
C GLU A 489 23.39 -13.28 18.56
N PHE A 490 22.43 -12.47 19.01
CA PHE A 490 21.10 -12.40 18.43
C PHE A 490 21.12 -11.84 17.00
N LEU A 491 21.91 -10.80 16.73
CA LEU A 491 22.04 -10.23 15.38
C LEU A 491 22.70 -11.21 14.39
N LYS A 492 23.61 -12.06 14.88
CA LYS A 492 24.25 -13.12 14.07
C LYS A 492 23.30 -14.28 13.78
N ASN A 493 22.48 -14.68 14.76
CA ASN A 493 21.58 -15.82 14.64
C ASN A 493 20.30 -15.59 15.48
N PRO A 494 19.32 -14.84 14.94
CA PRO A 494 18.12 -14.49 15.70
C PRO A 494 17.31 -15.73 16.06
N GLN A 495 17.19 -15.98 17.35
CA GLN A 495 16.38 -17.08 17.88
C GLN A 495 14.91 -16.66 17.97
N THR A 496 14.01 -17.64 17.95
CA THR A 496 12.58 -17.35 18.15
C THR A 496 12.31 -17.04 19.62
N LEU A 497 12.14 -15.76 19.95
CA LEU A 497 11.80 -15.32 21.32
C LEU A 497 10.32 -15.45 21.64
N ARG A 498 9.45 -15.36 20.63
CA ARG A 498 7.99 -15.43 20.77
C ARG A 498 7.45 -16.46 19.78
N PRO A 499 7.38 -17.75 20.17
CA PRO A 499 6.98 -18.83 19.27
C PRO A 499 5.59 -18.67 18.65
N THR A 500 4.71 -17.92 19.31
CA THR A 500 3.35 -17.62 18.87
C THR A 500 3.27 -16.55 17.78
N LEU A 501 4.33 -15.75 17.56
CA LEU A 501 4.35 -14.75 16.49
C LEU A 501 4.70 -15.40 15.15
N THR A 502 3.94 -15.01 14.12
CA THR A 502 4.15 -15.43 12.72
C THR A 502 5.34 -14.70 12.08
N VAL A 503 5.69 -13.52 12.58
CA VAL A 503 6.79 -12.66 12.11
C VAL A 503 8.04 -12.94 12.93
N ARG A 504 9.18 -13.14 12.26
CA ARG A 504 10.48 -13.38 12.91
C ARG A 504 11.56 -12.49 12.32
N MET A 505 12.57 -12.17 13.11
CA MET A 505 13.73 -11.43 12.59
C MET A 505 14.47 -12.30 11.55
N PRO A 506 14.69 -11.80 10.32
CA PRO A 506 15.39 -12.57 9.29
C PRO A 506 16.84 -12.88 9.66
N VAL A 507 17.36 -14.02 9.17
CA VAL A 507 18.77 -14.37 9.32
C VAL A 507 19.56 -13.71 8.20
N PHE A 508 20.14 -12.54 8.47
CA PHE A 508 20.92 -11.77 7.49
C PHE A 508 22.34 -12.30 7.26
N SER A 509 22.76 -13.31 8.02
CA SER A 509 24.14 -13.84 8.06
C SER A 509 25.16 -12.75 8.39
N MET A 510 24.88 -11.90 9.38
CA MET A 510 25.77 -10.79 9.74
C MET A 510 27.16 -11.28 10.17
N SER A 511 28.20 -10.54 9.78
CA SER A 511 29.55 -10.79 10.28
C SER A 511 29.68 -10.40 11.76
N GLU A 512 30.67 -10.96 12.46
CA GLU A 512 30.98 -10.59 13.86
C GLU A 512 31.17 -9.08 14.02
N LYS A 513 31.87 -8.47 13.05
CA LYS A 513 32.15 -7.03 13.05
C LYS A 513 30.87 -6.21 12.90
N ASP A 514 30.01 -6.59 11.97
CA ASP A 514 28.76 -5.86 11.72
C ASP A 514 27.81 -5.95 12.93
N ALA A 515 27.66 -7.16 13.48
CA ALA A 515 26.85 -7.39 14.67
C ALA A 515 27.38 -6.62 15.88
N THR A 516 28.71 -6.61 16.08
CA THR A 516 29.36 -5.84 17.15
C THR A 516 29.12 -4.34 16.99
N THR A 517 29.31 -3.80 15.78
CA THR A 517 29.13 -2.38 15.49
C THR A 517 27.69 -1.91 15.73
N LEU A 518 26.71 -2.71 15.29
CA LEU A 518 25.30 -2.43 15.57
C LEU A 518 24.97 -2.54 17.06
N ALA A 519 25.43 -3.60 17.73
CA ALA A 519 25.21 -3.77 19.17
C ALA A 519 25.82 -2.62 19.99
N ASP A 520 27.01 -2.15 19.64
CA ASP A 520 27.66 -0.98 20.25
C ASP A 520 26.80 0.28 20.09
N TYR A 521 26.32 0.53 18.88
CA TYR A 521 25.47 1.68 18.61
C TYR A 521 24.16 1.61 19.40
N LEU A 522 23.47 0.47 19.39
CA LEU A 522 22.22 0.25 20.13
C LEU A 522 22.44 0.46 21.63
N SER A 523 23.47 -0.17 22.20
CA SER A 523 23.84 -0.06 23.62
C SER A 523 24.19 1.37 24.03
N ALA A 524 24.85 2.15 23.18
CA ALA A 524 25.27 3.50 23.52
C ALA A 524 24.19 4.57 23.27
N ASN A 525 23.45 4.48 22.16
CA ASN A 525 22.64 5.60 21.65
C ASN A 525 21.12 5.41 21.79
N LEU A 526 20.65 4.18 21.98
CA LEU A 526 19.23 3.85 22.12
C LEU A 526 18.90 3.50 23.56
N ARG A 527 19.06 4.49 24.44
CA ARG A 527 18.86 4.35 25.89
C ARG A 527 17.69 5.19 26.35
N LYS A 528 16.99 4.65 27.34
CA LYS A 528 15.98 5.36 28.10
C LYS A 528 16.70 6.19 29.18
N PRO A 529 16.60 7.54 29.19
CA PRO A 529 17.43 8.38 30.06
C PRO A 529 17.32 8.05 31.55
N ASP A 530 16.14 7.62 31.97
CA ASP A 530 15.75 7.22 33.32
C ASP A 530 16.12 5.77 33.68
N VAL A 531 16.67 4.98 32.75
CA VAL A 531 17.07 3.58 32.99
C VAL A 531 18.51 3.37 32.56
N ASN A 532 19.43 3.32 33.53
CA ASN A 532 20.85 3.04 33.31
C ASN A 532 21.17 1.55 33.52
N PRO A 533 21.53 0.77 32.48
CA PRO A 533 21.89 -0.64 32.64
C PRO A 533 22.97 -0.94 33.67
N ALA A 534 23.88 0.01 33.90
CA ALA A 534 24.99 -0.15 34.84
C ALA A 534 24.63 0.24 36.28
N SER A 535 23.40 0.69 36.56
CA SER A 535 23.00 1.07 37.93
C SER A 535 22.72 -0.11 38.84
N VAL A 536 22.52 -1.30 38.27
CA VAL A 536 22.21 -2.52 39.02
C VAL A 536 23.25 -3.59 38.69
N ASP A 537 23.95 -4.05 39.72
CA ASP A 537 24.97 -5.10 39.61
C ASP A 537 24.33 -6.48 39.74
N ASP A 538 24.57 -7.35 38.75
CA ASP A 538 24.15 -8.76 38.75
C ASP A 538 24.65 -9.50 40.02
N ALA A 539 25.82 -9.14 40.54
CA ALA A 539 26.39 -9.77 41.73
C ALA A 539 25.63 -9.43 43.03
N SER A 540 24.75 -8.43 43.00
CA SER A 540 23.94 -8.03 44.15
C SER A 540 22.75 -8.95 44.44
N PHE A 541 22.42 -9.85 43.51
CA PHE A 541 21.30 -10.78 43.64
C PHE A 541 21.75 -12.12 44.23
N THR A 542 21.08 -12.58 45.29
CA THR A 542 21.41 -13.83 45.98
C THR A 542 20.40 -14.95 45.65
N PRO A 543 20.77 -16.23 45.84
CA PRO A 543 19.83 -17.34 45.72
C PRO A 543 18.60 -17.18 46.62
N GLN A 544 18.77 -16.65 47.83
CA GLN A 544 17.66 -16.42 48.75
C GLN A 544 16.68 -15.35 48.24
N MET A 545 17.17 -14.34 47.52
CA MET A 545 16.30 -13.37 46.84
C MET A 545 15.52 -14.04 45.72
N ALA A 546 16.16 -14.90 44.93
CA ALA A 546 15.51 -15.64 43.86
C ALA A 546 14.43 -16.59 44.39
N ASP A 547 14.66 -17.26 45.52
CA ASP A 547 13.65 -18.13 46.16
C ASP A 547 12.42 -17.33 46.60
N ARG A 548 12.62 -16.16 47.24
CA ARG A 548 11.51 -15.25 47.60
C ARG A 548 10.81 -14.71 46.36
N GLY A 549 11.58 -14.31 45.35
CA GLY A 549 11.07 -13.81 44.06
C GLY A 549 10.19 -14.82 43.34
N LYS A 550 10.55 -16.11 43.41
CA LYS A 550 9.75 -17.19 42.84
C LYS A 550 8.37 -17.28 43.51
N HIS A 551 8.31 -17.23 44.84
CA HIS A 551 7.04 -17.20 45.57
C HIS A 551 6.19 -15.96 45.26
N LEU A 552 6.83 -14.79 45.13
CA LEU A 552 6.13 -13.58 44.70
C LEU A 552 5.53 -13.76 43.29
N PHE A 553 6.31 -14.33 42.37
CA PHE A 553 5.93 -14.53 40.98
C PHE A 553 4.81 -15.58 40.80
N GLU A 554 4.94 -16.73 41.45
CA GLU A 554 4.01 -17.87 41.27
C GLU A 554 2.76 -17.73 42.16
N ASP A 555 2.92 -17.32 43.41
CA ASP A 555 1.86 -17.42 44.43
C ASP A 555 1.13 -16.09 44.62
N LYS A 556 1.87 -14.99 44.88
CA LYS A 556 1.27 -13.71 45.27
C LYS A 556 0.72 -12.92 44.08
N TYR A 557 1.53 -12.74 43.06
CA TYR A 557 1.18 -11.93 41.89
C TYR A 557 0.71 -12.77 40.70
N GLN A 558 0.91 -14.09 40.75
CA GLN A 558 0.46 -15.06 39.75
C GLN A 558 0.86 -14.65 38.33
N CYS A 559 2.09 -14.15 38.16
CA CYS A 559 2.61 -13.65 36.89
C CYS A 559 2.57 -14.72 35.79
N GLN A 560 2.67 -16.00 36.17
CA GLN A 560 2.56 -17.15 35.27
C GLN A 560 1.16 -17.31 34.65
N SER A 561 0.11 -16.68 35.19
CA SER A 561 -1.21 -16.63 34.54
C SER A 561 -1.16 -15.99 33.15
N CYS A 562 -0.23 -15.05 32.95
CA CYS A 562 -0.02 -14.35 31.69
C CYS A 562 1.27 -14.77 30.98
N HIS A 563 2.34 -15.09 31.70
CA HIS A 563 3.65 -15.43 31.13
C HIS A 563 3.92 -16.94 31.09
N THR A 564 4.52 -17.41 30.00
CA THR A 564 4.97 -18.80 29.87
C THR A 564 6.34 -19.00 30.52
N ILE A 565 6.45 -19.98 31.42
CA ILE A 565 7.71 -20.53 31.96
C ILE A 565 7.72 -22.06 31.76
N GLY A 566 8.79 -22.60 31.19
CA GLY A 566 8.86 -23.98 30.72
C GLY A 566 7.76 -24.27 29.70
N SER A 567 6.91 -25.24 30.03
CA SER A 567 5.74 -25.65 29.25
C SER A 567 4.41 -25.24 29.91
N SER A 568 4.43 -24.35 30.90
CA SER A 568 3.24 -23.93 31.67
C SER A 568 3.10 -22.41 31.76
N GLY A 569 1.87 -21.95 31.97
CA GLY A 569 1.50 -20.54 32.09
C GLY A 569 0.70 -19.99 30.91
N GLY A 570 0.50 -18.68 30.90
CA GLY A 570 -0.26 -17.96 29.89
C GLY A 570 0.54 -17.57 28.64
N TYR A 571 -0.18 -17.11 27.61
CA TYR A 571 0.39 -16.62 26.33
C TYR A 571 0.10 -15.13 26.10
N VAL A 572 -0.49 -14.43 27.08
CA VAL A 572 -0.79 -12.99 27.00
C VAL A 572 0.52 -12.19 27.08
N GLY A 573 1.36 -12.54 28.05
CA GLY A 573 2.72 -12.03 28.18
C GLY A 573 3.71 -12.85 27.33
N PRO A 574 4.88 -12.27 26.97
CA PRO A 574 5.93 -13.03 26.31
C PRO A 574 6.45 -14.16 27.20
N SER A 575 7.01 -15.21 26.58
CA SER A 575 7.73 -16.25 27.32
C SER A 575 8.92 -15.67 28.06
N LEU A 576 9.11 -16.10 29.31
CA LEU A 576 10.23 -15.67 30.17
C LEU A 576 11.30 -16.76 30.32
N ASN A 577 11.22 -17.84 29.53
CA ASN A 577 12.09 -19.01 29.61
C ASN A 577 13.60 -18.72 29.58
N ASN A 578 14.00 -17.61 28.95
CA ASN A 578 15.39 -17.22 28.79
C ASN A 578 15.62 -15.73 29.13
N VAL A 579 14.72 -15.09 29.89
CA VAL A 579 14.77 -13.65 30.12
C VAL A 579 16.07 -13.21 30.81
N GLY A 580 16.61 -14.06 31.70
CA GLY A 580 17.88 -13.83 32.38
C GLY A 580 19.12 -13.88 31.46
N ASN A 581 19.00 -14.40 30.22
CA ASN A 581 20.11 -14.37 29.25
C ASN A 581 20.30 -13.00 28.60
N TRP A 582 19.21 -12.24 28.43
CA TRP A 582 19.21 -11.13 27.48
C TRP A 582 18.80 -9.80 28.07
N MET A 583 17.92 -9.77 29.06
CA MET A 583 17.44 -8.51 29.64
C MET A 583 18.38 -8.04 30.75
N THR A 584 18.55 -6.72 30.88
CA THR A 584 19.34 -6.11 31.97
C THR A 584 18.51 -6.08 33.26
N PRO A 585 19.14 -6.26 34.44
CA PRO A 585 18.40 -6.16 35.71
C PRO A 585 17.79 -4.78 35.92
N ALA A 586 18.49 -3.71 35.54
CA ALA A 586 17.96 -2.34 35.64
C ALA A 586 16.67 -2.15 34.82
N TRP A 587 16.54 -2.81 33.66
CA TRP A 587 15.30 -2.80 32.90
C TRP A 587 14.20 -3.61 33.58
N MET A 588 14.51 -4.78 34.14
CA MET A 588 13.54 -5.59 34.88
C MET A 588 12.97 -4.79 36.07
N GLU A 589 13.82 -4.17 36.87
CA GLU A 589 13.39 -3.38 38.03
C GLU A 589 12.51 -2.19 37.60
N ALA A 590 12.97 -1.41 36.61
CA ALA A 590 12.20 -0.28 36.08
C ALA A 590 10.83 -0.71 35.50
N TRP A 591 10.80 -1.86 34.82
CA TRP A 591 9.58 -2.42 34.25
C TRP A 591 8.59 -2.83 35.32
N LEU A 592 9.05 -3.51 36.38
CA LEU A 592 8.22 -3.91 37.52
C LEU A 592 7.64 -2.68 38.25
N HIS A 593 8.38 -1.57 38.36
CA HIS A 593 7.86 -0.35 39.00
C HIS A 593 6.70 0.30 38.23
N ASN A 594 6.84 0.48 36.92
CA ASN A 594 5.80 1.10 36.09
C ASN A 594 6.01 0.82 34.59
N PRO A 595 5.42 -0.25 34.03
CA PRO A 595 5.64 -0.61 32.65
C PRO A 595 5.02 0.42 31.69
N GLN A 596 3.88 1.04 32.03
CA GLN A 596 3.23 2.08 31.21
C GLN A 596 4.03 3.38 31.12
N ALA A 597 4.85 3.71 32.13
CA ALA A 597 5.76 4.85 32.07
C ALA A 597 6.95 4.60 31.15
N LEU A 598 7.40 3.34 31.03
CA LEU A 598 8.46 2.96 30.11
C LEU A 598 7.95 2.87 28.67
N VAL A 599 6.84 2.15 28.47
CA VAL A 599 6.23 1.90 27.16
C VAL A 599 4.73 2.19 27.23
N PRO A 600 4.29 3.37 26.72
CA PRO A 600 2.87 3.71 26.67
C PRO A 600 2.03 2.65 25.94
N GLY A 601 0.89 2.29 26.51
CA GLY A 601 -0.04 1.31 25.91
C GLY A 601 0.31 -0.17 26.17
N THR A 602 1.35 -0.48 26.95
CA THR A 602 1.60 -1.86 27.39
C THR A 602 0.47 -2.40 28.27
N ILE A 603 0.10 -3.67 28.03
CA ILE A 603 -1.03 -4.35 28.69
C ILE A 603 -0.68 -4.92 30.07
N GLU A 604 0.60 -5.05 30.39
CA GLU A 604 1.03 -5.64 31.67
C GLU A 604 0.59 -4.73 32.82
N PRO A 605 -0.20 -5.21 33.78
CA PRO A 605 -0.77 -4.37 34.82
C PRO A 605 0.32 -3.78 35.71
N ARG A 606 0.14 -2.51 36.10
CA ARG A 606 0.97 -1.89 37.13
C ARG A 606 0.56 -2.43 38.50
N HIS A 607 1.48 -3.13 39.15
CA HIS A 607 1.34 -3.55 40.53
C HIS A 607 2.06 -2.59 41.48
N SER A 608 1.64 -2.57 42.74
CA SER A 608 2.26 -1.77 43.81
C SER A 608 3.31 -2.60 44.56
N PHE A 609 4.40 -2.96 43.88
CA PHE A 609 5.53 -3.66 44.51
C PHE A 609 6.30 -2.74 45.46
N SER A 610 6.80 -3.30 46.56
CA SER A 610 7.89 -2.69 47.33
C SER A 610 9.24 -2.90 46.64
N ASP A 611 10.23 -2.07 46.97
CA ASP A 611 11.58 -2.16 46.37
C ASP A 611 12.23 -3.53 46.60
N ASP A 612 12.03 -4.13 47.78
CA ASP A 612 12.53 -5.48 48.09
C ASP A 612 11.86 -6.55 47.22
N GLU A 613 10.55 -6.45 46.97
CA GLU A 613 9.84 -7.36 46.08
C GLU A 613 10.29 -7.22 44.64
N VAL A 614 10.55 -6.00 44.17
CA VAL A 614 11.10 -5.75 42.83
C VAL A 614 12.46 -6.43 42.68
N ARG A 615 13.34 -6.30 43.68
CA ARG A 615 14.66 -6.93 43.67
C ARG A 615 14.59 -8.45 43.76
N ASP A 616 13.70 -8.99 44.58
CA ASP A 616 13.49 -10.44 44.72
C ASP A 616 12.95 -11.06 43.42
N ILE A 617 11.92 -10.46 42.81
CA ILE A 617 11.37 -10.92 41.51
C ILE A 617 12.45 -10.81 40.42
N THR A 618 13.22 -9.73 40.39
CA THR A 618 14.34 -9.56 39.45
C THR A 618 15.39 -10.67 39.63
N ALA A 619 15.76 -11.00 40.88
CA ALA A 619 16.68 -12.10 41.17
C ALA A 619 16.15 -13.43 40.60
N TYR A 620 14.86 -13.72 40.75
CA TYR A 620 14.24 -14.92 40.18
C TYR A 620 14.31 -14.92 38.64
N LEU A 621 13.91 -13.82 37.99
CA LEU A 621 13.95 -13.72 36.52
C LEU A 621 15.36 -13.90 35.95
N LEU A 622 16.40 -13.45 36.66
CA LEU A 622 17.79 -13.65 36.28
C LEU A 622 18.24 -15.13 36.36
N THR A 623 17.54 -15.98 37.11
CA THR A 623 17.80 -17.44 37.11
C THR A 623 17.24 -18.14 35.87
N LEU A 624 16.27 -17.53 35.17
CA LEU A 624 15.63 -18.09 33.99
C LEU A 624 16.55 -17.94 32.77
N LYS A 625 17.54 -18.83 32.71
CA LYS A 625 18.55 -18.88 31.65
C LYS A 625 18.47 -20.20 30.89
N GLN A 626 18.50 -20.13 29.56
CA GLN A 626 18.79 -21.28 28.69
C GLN A 626 20.26 -21.25 28.27
N ALA A 627 20.86 -22.43 28.11
CA ALA A 627 22.16 -22.53 27.48
C ALA A 627 22.09 -21.96 26.06
N PRO A 628 23.12 -21.22 25.57
CA PRO A 628 23.19 -20.87 24.16
C PRO A 628 23.06 -22.14 23.33
N ALA A 629 22.23 -22.12 22.29
CA ALA A 629 22.20 -23.22 21.33
C ALA A 629 23.62 -23.35 20.74
N MET A 630 24.39 -24.32 21.22
CA MET A 630 25.67 -24.69 20.62
C MET A 630 25.42 -24.97 19.14
N LYS A 631 26.35 -24.54 18.28
CA LYS A 631 26.38 -24.91 16.86
C LYS A 631 26.37 -26.43 16.75
N THR A 632 25.21 -27.06 16.64
CA THR A 632 25.11 -28.43 16.18
C THR A 632 25.42 -28.40 14.70
N ALA A 633 26.66 -28.78 14.39
CA ALA A 633 27.03 -29.21 13.06
C ALA A 633 26.00 -30.24 12.58
N ALA A 634 25.56 -30.06 11.33
CA ALA A 634 24.64 -30.95 10.64
C ALA A 634 25.02 -32.42 10.85
N SER A 635 24.21 -33.12 11.64
CA SER A 635 24.29 -34.55 11.83
C SER A 635 22.96 -35.00 12.45
N VAL A 636 22.40 -36.07 11.89
CA VAL A 636 21.18 -36.78 12.31
C VAL A 636 19.86 -36.26 11.72
N LEU A 637 19.52 -36.75 10.52
CA LEU A 637 18.24 -37.42 10.24
C LEU A 637 18.43 -38.43 9.08
N THR A 638 19.18 -39.50 9.37
CA THR A 638 18.95 -40.81 8.73
C THR A 638 18.35 -41.70 9.80
N GLY A 639 17.05 -41.99 9.71
CA GLY A 639 16.41 -42.95 10.61
C GLY A 639 14.90 -42.81 10.62
N GLY A 640 14.21 -43.61 9.81
CA GLY A 640 12.75 -43.69 9.87
C GLY A 640 12.07 -44.44 8.72
N GLN A 641 12.61 -45.58 8.28
CA GLN A 641 11.80 -46.62 7.65
C GLN A 641 11.44 -47.64 8.73
N LYS A 642 10.15 -47.67 9.13
CA LYS A 642 9.33 -48.88 9.24
C LYS A 642 7.87 -48.48 9.39
#